data_AF-A0A7L5E5T1-F1
#
_entry.id   AF-A0A7L5E5T1-F1
#
_cell.length_a   1.000
_cell.length_b   1.000
_cell.length_c   1.000
_cell.angle_alpha   90.00
_cell.angle_beta   90.00
_cell.angle_gamma   90.00
#
_symmetry.space_group_name_H-M   'P 1'
#
loop_
_entity.id
_entity.type
_entity.pdbx_description
1 polymer ?
#
loop_
_entity_poly.entity_id
_entity_poly.type
_entity_poly.pdbx_seq_one_letter_code
_entity_poly.pdbx_strand_id
1 'polypeptide(L)'
;MIAFCIILFFVLLIGYLHSQKDEALKKTNIQVRPSNSTTPATPSQHQPKTQADPVTLSLVTKHFGRTWQQYLISQSAQLSLSNRYIYNLVALSYERLQHEEFSALIKAFRSPTNGSDDYSLLHEGILGLAQGRHFTESEVLNLIRELPKRYYHKHVLEVVTLPMIDSTESISIERLTVSIEPESKIEASSISNMPLIKNAENYRADSVPFDPVTATAKVSELIDTAMSPDQIEQGPIDVQTPITKNGMLPLAKAPEPDIIDIDTTVKPIVYTETTVVPVWSHHYVYSADELRQATPVQKAFYEKYKAEFYNGRHLDLQGNTNYGFILFFELLDDYRRHQNLQLLERRLHDLEISCPRTRPYAKSNLIQLMRAAGNYDDATRIENAQANPWHWRERYIRELNLSKVDAQLLNSIWISGNAFVNIEFCAKELIRLYVAAMKVLTESFKEQQISKHNTFQSIGDLIARKQNHYRLGSPNYKYIIEHSESTLNEYILRYCESELRTHLGHNRKMNVNGYLDHSEVIAAIGEKIIAPIAARMPELLQGTAEPNEAVEVALNAITPTRWKNRLSLTAEHYTQIGLEKFKGEIDRQLRLNVQNSSLDIIFQDVVKFLAQHDKPSSLQYYLRYSHYCFGIKNTDPKPMPKNLQKVLFKTEMEVQRFAQLITKVKTGEKLADLLAQTADFYAPVRKKITLNTSLINLAEQQYTGTVELLNEYLQDEETLSVPAVSTHATELMNSSVNYVLALTAGQSGLIELFKAHDFTLEAASIDTYCQDVGLMRSPLVNDINEHCYELLDDSLIEEQDQQYTINPYYYQQLLVS
;
A
#
# COMPACT_ATOMS: atom_id res chain seq x y z
N MET A 1 16.50 34.29 31.43
CA MET A 1 16.87 32.94 31.00
C MET A 1 16.32 32.58 29.62
N ILE A 2 15.03 32.31 29.44
CA ILE A 2 14.47 31.67 28.22
C ILE A 2 14.99 32.28 26.89
N ALA A 3 14.96 33.61 26.72
CA ALA A 3 15.48 34.27 25.53
C ALA A 3 16.99 34.02 25.27
N PHE A 4 17.80 33.92 26.32
CA PHE A 4 19.23 33.59 26.23
C PHE A 4 19.43 32.13 25.79
N CYS A 5 18.60 31.19 26.29
CA CYS A 5 18.61 29.80 25.86
C CYS A 5 18.24 29.65 24.38
N ILE A 6 17.28 30.43 23.89
CA ILE A 6 16.89 30.47 22.46
C ILE A 6 18.03 31.00 21.60
N ILE A 7 18.68 32.11 21.99
CA ILE A 7 19.83 32.67 21.27
C ILE A 7 20.99 31.66 21.22
N LEU A 8 21.32 31.03 22.36
CA LEU A 8 22.37 30.02 22.44
C LEU A 8 22.08 28.80 21.53
N PHE A 9 20.82 28.34 21.48
CA PHE A 9 20.39 27.27 20.59
C PHE A 9 20.59 27.64 19.10
N PHE A 10 20.22 28.85 18.69
CA PHE A 10 20.43 29.30 17.31
C PHE A 10 21.92 29.44 16.95
N VAL A 11 22.77 29.93 17.86
CA VAL A 11 24.23 30.01 17.63
C VAL A 11 24.84 28.61 17.45
N LEU A 12 24.46 27.65 18.31
CA LEU A 12 24.92 26.26 18.19
C LEU A 12 24.44 25.59 16.89
N LEU A 13 23.19 25.85 16.47
CA LEU A 13 22.62 25.33 15.23
C LEU A 13 23.35 25.88 13.99
N ILE A 14 23.67 27.17 13.97
CA ILE A 14 24.42 27.82 12.87
C ILE A 14 25.85 27.29 12.78
N GLY A 15 26.51 27.03 13.92
CA GLY A 15 27.83 26.40 13.97
C GLY A 15 27.82 24.96 13.46
N TYR A 16 26.83 24.16 13.86
CA TYR A 16 26.65 22.79 13.37
C TYR A 16 26.43 22.73 11.85
N LEU A 17 25.60 23.63 11.31
CA LEU A 17 25.33 23.71 9.86
C LEU A 17 26.57 24.14 9.05
N HIS A 18 27.43 25.01 9.58
CA HIS A 18 28.73 25.31 8.94
C HIS A 18 29.67 24.10 8.96
N SER A 19 29.78 23.39 10.09
CA SER A 19 30.62 22.20 10.21
C SER A 19 30.23 21.12 9.18
N GLN A 20 28.94 20.89 8.97
CA GLN A 20 28.45 19.94 7.96
C GLN A 20 28.77 20.37 6.51
N LYS A 21 28.76 21.69 6.23
CA LYS A 21 29.08 22.24 4.90
C LYS A 21 30.56 22.04 4.54
N ASP A 22 31.46 22.26 5.50
CA ASP A 22 32.91 22.08 5.30
C ASP A 22 33.30 20.59 5.22
N GLU A 23 32.58 19.70 5.89
CA GLU A 23 32.80 18.26 5.75
C GLU A 23 32.35 17.71 4.39
N ALA A 24 31.29 18.29 3.80
CA ALA A 24 30.84 17.96 2.44
C ALA A 24 31.87 18.42 1.37
N LEU A 25 32.39 19.64 1.50
CA LEU A 25 33.38 20.21 0.56
C LEU A 25 34.72 19.44 0.53
N LYS A 26 35.05 18.69 1.59
CA LYS A 26 36.27 17.85 1.63
C LYS A 26 36.11 16.49 0.93
N LYS A 27 34.89 16.06 0.60
CA LYS A 27 34.61 14.71 0.07
C LYS A 27 34.51 14.64 -1.46
N THR A 28 34.54 15.77 -2.17
CA THR A 28 34.30 15.86 -3.63
C THR A 28 35.56 15.92 -4.49
N ASN A 29 36.77 15.73 -3.93
CA ASN A 29 38.03 15.97 -4.63
C ASN A 29 38.95 14.73 -4.65
N ILE A 30 38.70 13.82 -5.60
CA ILE A 30 39.56 12.65 -5.88
C ILE A 30 39.91 12.62 -7.38
N GLN A 31 41.16 12.29 -7.69
CA GLN A 31 41.77 12.43 -9.01
C GLN A 31 41.42 11.27 -9.97
N VAL A 32 41.39 11.57 -11.26
CA VAL A 32 41.38 10.56 -12.35
C VAL A 32 42.82 10.23 -12.76
N ARG A 33 43.13 8.95 -12.97
CA ARG A 33 44.37 8.50 -13.64
C ARG A 33 44.05 7.30 -14.56
N PRO A 34 44.60 7.23 -15.79
CA PRO A 34 44.13 6.29 -16.81
C PRO A 34 44.90 4.96 -16.83
N SER A 35 44.31 3.96 -17.49
CA SER A 35 44.98 2.74 -17.93
C SER A 35 44.64 2.45 -19.41
N ASN A 36 45.57 1.80 -20.12
CA ASN A 36 45.52 1.52 -21.57
C ASN A 36 45.65 0.00 -21.81
N SER A 37 45.34 -0.42 -23.04
CA SER A 37 45.78 -1.68 -23.70
C SER A 37 45.18 -3.01 -23.20
N THR A 38 44.97 -4.07 -24.01
CA THR A 38 44.60 -4.21 -25.44
C THR A 38 44.20 -5.66 -25.76
N THR A 39 43.07 -5.86 -26.48
CA THR A 39 42.84 -6.97 -27.47
C THR A 39 42.76 -8.45 -26.95
N PRO A 40 42.37 -9.44 -27.79
CA PRO A 40 41.01 -9.56 -28.35
C PRO A 40 40.41 -10.99 -28.34
N ALA A 41 39.08 -11.12 -28.44
CA ALA A 41 38.41 -12.39 -28.79
C ALA A 41 37.05 -12.18 -29.48
N THR A 42 36.72 -13.06 -30.44
CA THR A 42 35.49 -13.08 -31.26
C THR A 42 35.37 -14.45 -31.97
N PRO A 43 34.22 -14.84 -32.55
CA PRO A 43 32.85 -14.34 -32.39
C PRO A 43 31.82 -15.46 -32.06
N SER A 44 30.56 -15.08 -31.84
CA SER A 44 29.39 -15.94 -32.07
C SER A 44 28.20 -15.06 -32.49
N GLN A 45 27.41 -15.48 -33.46
CA GLN A 45 26.39 -14.65 -34.11
C GLN A 45 24.96 -15.13 -33.84
N HIS A 46 24.19 -14.34 -33.08
CA HIS A 46 22.75 -14.18 -33.32
C HIS A 46 22.33 -12.77 -32.87
N GLN A 47 21.93 -11.93 -33.83
CA GLN A 47 21.34 -10.60 -33.57
C GLN A 47 19.89 -10.57 -34.09
N PRO A 48 18.89 -10.22 -33.27
CA PRO A 48 17.62 -9.72 -33.78
C PRO A 48 17.84 -8.31 -34.35
N LYS A 49 17.34 -8.06 -35.57
CA LYS A 49 17.47 -6.74 -36.22
C LYS A 49 16.30 -5.82 -35.85
N THR A 50 16.54 -4.92 -34.91
CA THR A 50 15.78 -3.67 -34.75
C THR A 50 16.74 -2.50 -34.92
N GLN A 51 16.81 -1.94 -36.13
CA GLN A 51 17.56 -0.70 -36.35
C GLN A 51 16.75 0.47 -35.77
N ALA A 52 17.39 1.25 -34.90
CA ALA A 52 16.83 2.53 -34.47
C ALA A 52 16.77 3.50 -35.66
N ASP A 53 15.76 4.37 -35.64
CA ASP A 53 15.45 5.30 -36.75
C ASP A 53 16.67 6.16 -37.17
N PRO A 54 17.02 6.20 -38.47
CA PRO A 54 18.10 7.03 -38.99
C PRO A 54 17.98 8.53 -38.68
N VAL A 55 16.75 9.08 -38.58
CA VAL A 55 16.54 10.50 -38.28
C VAL A 55 16.91 10.80 -36.83
N THR A 56 16.44 9.97 -35.90
CA THR A 56 16.79 9.99 -34.47
C THR A 56 18.30 9.82 -34.27
N LEU A 57 18.93 8.85 -34.96
CA LEU A 57 20.38 8.66 -34.89
C LEU A 57 21.16 9.86 -35.46
N SER A 58 20.67 10.48 -36.54
CA SER A 58 21.27 11.67 -37.15
C SER A 58 21.24 12.87 -36.20
N LEU A 59 20.07 13.15 -35.61
CA LEU A 59 19.89 14.21 -34.61
C LEU A 59 20.81 14.01 -33.39
N VAL A 60 20.84 12.81 -32.80
CA VAL A 60 21.68 12.53 -31.63
C VAL A 60 23.17 12.64 -31.98
N THR A 61 23.59 12.11 -33.12
CA THR A 61 25.02 12.16 -33.53
C THR A 61 25.46 13.59 -33.87
N LYS A 62 24.57 14.41 -34.47
CA LYS A 62 24.85 15.81 -34.81
C LYS A 62 25.00 16.71 -33.58
N HIS A 63 24.17 16.53 -32.55
CA HIS A 63 24.14 17.44 -31.38
C HIS A 63 24.87 16.92 -30.13
N PHE A 64 25.10 15.60 -29.99
CA PHE A 64 25.74 14.99 -28.81
C PHE A 64 26.99 14.13 -29.11
N GLY A 65 27.30 13.91 -30.40
CA GLY A 65 28.55 13.30 -30.85
C GLY A 65 28.63 11.77 -30.81
N ARG A 66 29.69 11.22 -31.41
CA ARG A 66 29.87 9.77 -31.64
C ARG A 66 29.99 8.93 -30.37
N THR A 67 30.49 9.48 -29.27
CA THR A 67 30.56 8.78 -27.96
C THR A 67 29.17 8.49 -27.40
N TRP A 68 28.22 9.41 -27.54
CA TRP A 68 26.81 9.17 -27.16
C TRP A 68 26.12 8.15 -28.08
N GLN A 69 26.43 8.18 -29.37
CA GLN A 69 25.97 7.17 -30.33
C GLN A 69 26.44 5.75 -29.92
N GLN A 70 27.71 5.60 -29.53
CA GLN A 70 28.26 4.34 -29.03
C GLN A 70 27.62 3.88 -27.71
N TYR A 71 27.35 4.82 -26.78
CA TYR A 71 26.65 4.51 -25.53
C TYR A 71 25.24 3.96 -25.81
N LEU A 72 24.44 4.63 -26.64
CA LEU A 72 23.08 4.17 -26.96
C LEU A 72 23.07 2.82 -27.70
N ILE A 73 24.03 2.58 -28.59
CA ILE A 73 24.21 1.27 -29.25
C ILE A 73 24.49 0.18 -28.22
N SER A 74 25.30 0.46 -27.18
CA SER A 74 25.59 -0.51 -26.10
C SER A 74 24.37 -0.89 -25.25
N GLN A 75 23.34 -0.02 -25.18
CA GLN A 75 22.12 -0.22 -24.40
C GLN A 75 20.93 -0.72 -25.23
N SER A 76 21.12 -0.94 -26.54
CA SER A 76 20.05 -1.21 -27.51
C SER A 76 19.21 -2.48 -27.25
N ALA A 77 19.64 -3.38 -26.36
CA ALA A 77 18.90 -4.59 -25.97
C ALA A 77 17.94 -4.41 -24.78
N GLN A 78 17.92 -3.26 -24.10
CA GLN A 78 17.13 -3.05 -22.87
C GLN A 78 16.19 -1.83 -22.89
N LEU A 79 16.17 -1.05 -23.96
CA LEU A 79 15.40 0.21 -24.02
C LEU A 79 13.98 0.02 -24.60
N SER A 80 13.02 -0.22 -23.71
CA SER A 80 11.67 0.34 -23.91
C SER A 80 11.66 1.78 -23.35
N LEU A 81 11.29 2.76 -24.18
CA LEU A 81 11.38 4.17 -23.81
C LEU A 81 10.25 4.55 -22.84
N SER A 82 10.60 4.81 -21.58
CA SER A 82 9.67 5.33 -20.58
C SER A 82 9.76 6.86 -20.46
N ASN A 83 8.63 7.52 -20.20
CA ASN A 83 8.52 8.99 -20.14
C ASN A 83 9.58 9.67 -19.24
N ARG A 84 10.02 9.00 -18.17
CA ARG A 84 11.02 9.56 -17.24
C ARG A 84 12.41 9.72 -17.86
N TYR A 85 12.77 8.90 -18.84
CA TYR A 85 14.04 9.07 -19.55
C TYR A 85 13.95 10.16 -20.64
N ILE A 86 12.77 10.31 -21.27
CA ILE A 86 12.48 11.45 -22.17
C ILE A 86 12.54 12.76 -21.38
N TYR A 87 11.95 12.80 -20.18
CA TYR A 87 11.99 13.96 -19.27
C TYR A 87 13.45 14.39 -18.97
N ASN A 88 14.33 13.44 -18.65
CA ASN A 88 15.75 13.71 -18.43
C ASN A 88 16.48 14.17 -19.71
N LEU A 89 16.18 13.55 -20.86
CA LEU A 89 16.76 13.94 -22.16
C LEU A 89 16.38 15.37 -22.55
N VAL A 90 15.10 15.70 -22.40
CA VAL A 90 14.54 17.03 -22.67
C VAL A 90 15.15 18.06 -21.72
N ALA A 91 15.16 17.80 -20.41
CA ALA A 91 15.79 18.68 -19.42
C ALA A 91 17.29 18.93 -19.68
N LEU A 92 18.06 17.88 -20.02
CA LEU A 92 19.49 18.01 -20.34
C LEU A 92 19.74 18.70 -21.70
N SER A 93 18.77 18.69 -22.62
CA SER A 93 18.87 19.45 -23.87
C SER A 93 18.55 20.94 -23.69
N TYR A 94 17.71 21.30 -22.71
CA TYR A 94 17.30 22.70 -22.49
C TYR A 94 18.43 23.62 -22.02
N GLU A 95 19.53 23.12 -21.45
CA GLU A 95 20.70 23.94 -21.10
C GLU A 95 21.45 24.51 -22.34
N ARG A 96 21.12 24.07 -23.58
CA ARG A 96 21.97 24.33 -24.76
C ARG A 96 21.27 24.73 -26.06
N LEU A 97 19.95 24.63 -26.15
CA LEU A 97 19.19 24.91 -27.38
C LEU A 97 19.03 26.40 -27.64
N GLN A 98 19.26 26.84 -28.88
CA GLN A 98 18.94 28.19 -29.34
C GLN A 98 17.45 28.33 -29.70
N HIS A 99 16.93 29.56 -29.74
CA HIS A 99 15.51 29.86 -30.01
C HIS A 99 14.97 29.20 -31.31
N GLU A 100 15.78 29.17 -32.37
CA GLU A 100 15.40 28.52 -33.65
C GLU A 100 15.28 26.99 -33.53
N GLU A 101 16.16 26.37 -32.76
CA GLU A 101 16.16 24.92 -32.51
C GLU A 101 14.97 24.51 -31.65
N PHE A 102 14.58 25.34 -30.67
CA PHE A 102 13.36 25.13 -29.89
C PHE A 102 12.09 25.29 -30.74
N SER A 103 12.05 26.27 -31.66
CA SER A 103 10.95 26.40 -32.63
C SER A 103 10.80 25.16 -33.51
N ALA A 104 11.92 24.54 -33.93
CA ALA A 104 11.91 23.27 -34.66
C ALA A 104 11.39 22.10 -33.80
N LEU A 105 11.78 22.04 -32.52
CA LEU A 105 11.28 21.03 -31.57
C LEU A 105 9.75 21.12 -31.39
N ILE A 106 9.21 22.32 -31.17
CA ILE A 106 7.75 22.53 -31.06
C ILE A 106 7.02 22.10 -32.35
N LYS A 107 7.60 22.39 -33.53
CA LYS A 107 7.02 21.95 -34.82
C LYS A 107 7.04 20.43 -34.97
N ALA A 108 8.03 19.72 -34.45
CA ALA A 108 8.03 18.25 -34.42
C ALA A 108 6.91 17.69 -33.52
N PHE A 109 6.67 18.29 -32.35
CA PHE A 109 5.54 17.92 -31.47
C PHE A 109 4.15 18.24 -32.04
N ARG A 110 4.03 19.04 -33.11
CA ARG A 110 2.77 19.24 -33.85
C ARG A 110 2.47 18.12 -34.88
N SER A 111 3.34 17.11 -35.04
CA SER A 111 3.09 16.01 -35.98
C SER A 111 1.91 15.12 -35.51
N PRO A 112 0.87 14.89 -36.34
CA PRO A 112 -0.34 14.15 -35.93
C PRO A 112 -0.14 12.63 -35.77
N THR A 113 1.09 12.14 -35.81
CA THR A 113 1.43 10.70 -35.70
C THR A 113 1.33 10.14 -34.29
N ASN A 114 1.41 10.98 -33.26
CA ASN A 114 1.25 10.58 -31.86
C ASN A 114 -0.09 11.11 -31.32
N GLY A 115 -1.12 10.27 -31.30
CA GLY A 115 -2.49 10.61 -30.90
C GLY A 115 -2.70 10.79 -29.39
N SER A 116 -1.86 11.60 -28.74
CA SER A 116 -1.97 11.97 -27.32
C SER A 116 -2.09 13.49 -27.17
N ASP A 117 -3.20 13.96 -26.59
CA ASP A 117 -3.47 15.38 -26.26
C ASP A 117 -2.54 15.97 -25.15
N ASP A 118 -1.39 15.34 -24.89
CA ASP A 118 -0.54 15.60 -23.72
C ASP A 118 0.40 16.82 -23.90
N TYR A 119 -0.21 17.96 -24.22
CA TYR A 119 0.44 19.27 -24.23
C TYR A 119 0.96 19.71 -22.85
N SER A 120 0.64 18.97 -21.78
CA SER A 120 1.17 19.15 -20.42
C SER A 120 2.70 19.17 -20.40
N LEU A 121 3.35 18.28 -21.16
CA LEU A 121 4.81 18.22 -21.25
C LEU A 121 5.43 19.48 -21.91
N LEU A 122 4.69 20.11 -22.84
CA LEU A 122 5.09 21.36 -23.47
C LEU A 122 4.87 22.56 -22.54
N HIS A 123 3.79 22.53 -21.75
CA HIS A 123 3.48 23.52 -20.72
C HIS A 123 4.55 23.57 -19.61
N GLU A 124 4.90 22.42 -19.03
CA GLU A 124 5.96 22.34 -18.01
C GLU A 124 7.33 22.78 -18.56
N GLY A 125 7.61 22.51 -19.84
CA GLY A 125 8.78 23.04 -20.54
C GLY A 125 8.79 24.57 -20.59
N ILE A 126 7.68 25.19 -20.99
CA ILE A 126 7.55 26.66 -21.06
C ILE A 126 7.65 27.30 -19.67
N LEU A 127 7.06 26.68 -18.63
CA LEU A 127 7.23 27.13 -17.24
C LEU A 127 8.68 27.05 -16.77
N GLY A 128 9.39 25.95 -17.10
CA GLY A 128 10.81 25.80 -16.80
C GLY A 128 11.68 26.88 -17.46
N LEU A 129 11.40 27.23 -18.72
CA LEU A 129 12.09 28.31 -19.44
C LEU A 129 11.83 29.68 -18.81
N ALA A 130 10.59 29.98 -18.41
CA ALA A 130 10.23 31.21 -17.71
C ALA A 130 10.88 31.33 -16.31
N GLN A 131 10.98 30.22 -15.57
CA GLN A 131 11.65 30.18 -14.27
C GLN A 131 13.19 30.24 -14.37
N GLY A 132 13.76 29.76 -15.48
CA GLY A 132 15.21 29.69 -15.70
C GLY A 132 15.92 31.02 -15.96
N ARG A 133 15.21 32.14 -16.10
CA ARG A 133 15.76 33.50 -16.33
C ARG A 133 16.66 33.66 -17.59
N HIS A 134 16.63 32.70 -18.51
CA HIS A 134 17.44 32.73 -19.74
C HIS A 134 16.72 33.31 -20.97
N PHE A 135 15.44 33.66 -20.84
CA PHE A 135 14.61 34.25 -21.90
C PHE A 135 13.91 35.51 -21.39
N THR A 136 13.66 36.47 -22.28
CA THR A 136 12.86 37.66 -21.96
C THR A 136 11.37 37.34 -21.97
N GLU A 137 10.58 38.17 -21.26
CA GLU A 137 9.12 38.05 -21.23
C GLU A 137 8.50 38.05 -22.64
N SER A 138 9.03 38.87 -23.56
CA SER A 138 8.59 38.96 -24.95
C SER A 138 8.77 37.62 -25.71
N GLU A 139 9.90 36.94 -25.50
CA GLU A 139 10.19 35.64 -26.13
C GLU A 139 9.28 34.54 -25.56
N VAL A 140 9.08 34.51 -24.23
CA VAL A 140 8.16 33.59 -23.56
C VAL A 140 6.71 33.80 -24.03
N LEU A 141 6.24 35.05 -24.12
CA LEU A 141 4.90 35.38 -24.62
C LEU A 141 4.72 35.03 -26.09
N ASN A 142 5.75 35.19 -26.94
CA ASN A 142 5.69 34.77 -28.34
C ASN A 142 5.65 33.24 -28.48
N LEU A 143 6.37 32.49 -27.63
CA LEU A 143 6.25 31.03 -27.57
C LEU A 143 4.87 30.56 -27.10
N ILE A 144 4.24 31.28 -26.16
CA ILE A 144 2.88 30.98 -25.71
C ILE A 144 1.83 31.29 -26.79
N ARG A 145 2.03 32.33 -27.63
CA ARG A 145 1.18 32.63 -28.79
C ARG A 145 1.17 31.53 -29.87
N GLU A 146 2.20 30.69 -29.91
CA GLU A 146 2.27 29.50 -30.77
C GLU A 146 1.53 28.28 -30.16
N LEU A 147 0.87 28.39 -29.00
CA LEU A 147 -0.01 27.33 -28.49
C LEU A 147 -1.41 27.40 -29.13
N PRO A 148 -2.11 26.26 -29.32
CA PRO A 148 -3.49 26.26 -29.84
C PRO A 148 -4.42 27.09 -28.95
N LYS A 149 -5.29 27.92 -29.56
CA LYS A 149 -6.15 28.91 -28.86
C LYS A 149 -6.85 28.39 -27.59
N ARG A 150 -7.29 27.11 -27.59
CA ARG A 150 -7.97 26.47 -26.43
C ARG A 150 -7.12 26.39 -25.16
N TYR A 151 -5.80 26.49 -25.27
CA TYR A 151 -4.84 26.49 -24.15
C TYR A 151 -4.32 27.88 -23.80
N TYR A 152 -4.27 28.80 -24.77
CA TYR A 152 -3.71 30.15 -24.62
C TYR A 152 -4.31 30.90 -23.40
N HIS A 153 -5.64 30.95 -23.28
CA HIS A 153 -6.29 31.70 -22.20
C HIS A 153 -6.07 31.13 -20.79
N LYS A 154 -5.81 29.82 -20.64
CA LYS A 154 -5.54 29.23 -19.32
C LYS A 154 -4.14 29.58 -18.83
N HIS A 155 -3.14 29.37 -19.69
CA HIS A 155 -1.74 29.37 -19.27
C HIS A 155 -1.05 30.74 -19.35
N VAL A 156 -1.59 31.69 -20.14
CA VAL A 156 -1.15 33.11 -20.08
C VAL A 156 -1.35 33.69 -18.68
N LEU A 157 -2.47 33.38 -18.02
CA LEU A 157 -2.74 33.83 -16.64
C LEU A 157 -1.71 33.28 -15.65
N GLU A 158 -1.44 31.99 -15.70
CA GLU A 158 -0.46 31.33 -14.83
C GLU A 158 0.95 31.95 -15.01
N VAL A 159 1.41 32.16 -16.24
CA VAL A 159 2.73 32.77 -16.52
C VAL A 159 2.81 34.24 -16.13
N VAL A 160 1.78 35.05 -16.41
CA VAL A 160 1.75 36.50 -16.06
C VAL A 160 1.69 36.71 -14.54
N THR A 161 1.28 35.72 -13.75
CA THR A 161 1.32 35.78 -12.27
C THR A 161 2.65 35.38 -11.63
N LEU A 162 3.68 34.99 -12.40
CA LEU A 162 4.98 34.60 -11.83
C LEU A 162 5.79 35.83 -11.36
N PRO A 163 6.36 35.82 -10.13
CA PRO A 163 7.03 36.97 -9.52
C PRO A 163 8.47 37.18 -10.04
N MET A 164 8.69 37.09 -11.35
CA MET A 164 9.99 37.22 -12.01
C MET A 164 10.11 38.48 -12.89
N ILE A 165 9.03 39.24 -13.05
CA ILE A 165 8.98 40.44 -13.88
C ILE A 165 9.24 41.67 -12.99
N ASP A 166 10.47 42.18 -13.02
CA ASP A 166 10.83 43.47 -12.41
C ASP A 166 10.58 44.60 -13.42
N SER A 167 9.31 44.95 -13.64
CA SER A 167 8.88 45.97 -14.61
C SER A 167 8.32 47.22 -13.92
N THR A 168 9.05 48.32 -14.04
CA THR A 168 8.58 49.67 -13.65
C THR A 168 7.64 50.32 -14.68
N GLU A 169 7.21 49.59 -15.72
CA GLU A 169 6.24 50.04 -16.73
C GLU A 169 4.91 49.26 -16.64
N SER A 170 3.89 49.90 -16.07
CA SER A 170 2.53 49.34 -15.95
C SER A 170 1.81 49.29 -17.30
N ILE A 171 1.87 48.15 -18.00
CA ILE A 171 1.07 47.91 -19.22
C ILE A 171 -0.34 47.40 -18.85
N SER A 172 -1.36 48.22 -19.09
CA SER A 172 -2.76 47.87 -18.78
C SER A 172 -3.26 46.63 -19.52
N ILE A 173 -3.83 45.68 -18.76
CA ILE A 173 -4.41 44.41 -19.23
C ILE A 173 -5.49 44.61 -20.31
N GLU A 174 -6.14 45.77 -20.35
CA GLU A 174 -7.14 46.17 -21.36
C GLU A 174 -6.65 46.05 -22.82
N ARG A 175 -5.34 46.11 -23.08
CA ARG A 175 -4.80 45.94 -24.45
C ARG A 175 -4.85 44.50 -24.98
N LEU A 176 -5.15 43.50 -24.13
CA LEU A 176 -5.25 42.09 -24.55
C LEU A 176 -6.69 41.61 -24.80
N THR A 177 -7.72 42.41 -24.46
CA THR A 177 -9.13 42.01 -24.58
C THR A 177 -9.85 42.53 -25.82
N VAL A 178 -9.23 43.40 -26.63
CA VAL A 178 -9.87 44.06 -27.78
C VAL A 178 -9.42 43.48 -29.13
N SER A 179 -9.84 42.24 -29.44
CA SER A 179 -9.96 41.68 -30.81
C SER A 179 -10.60 40.28 -30.83
N ILE A 180 -11.89 40.19 -30.56
CA ILE A 180 -12.71 39.00 -30.86
C ILE A 180 -14.06 39.48 -31.42
N GLU A 181 -14.34 39.19 -32.69
CA GLU A 181 -15.70 39.27 -33.24
C GLU A 181 -16.50 38.02 -32.81
N PRO A 182 -17.80 38.14 -32.50
CA PRO A 182 -18.60 37.00 -32.06
C PRO A 182 -19.05 36.11 -33.23
N GLU A 183 -18.43 34.94 -33.38
CA GLU A 183 -18.89 33.88 -34.29
C GLU A 183 -20.32 33.44 -33.95
N SER A 184 -21.29 33.98 -34.69
CA SER A 184 -22.73 33.76 -34.50
C SER A 184 -23.44 33.55 -35.85
N LYS A 185 -22.81 32.75 -36.73
CA LYS A 185 -23.33 32.36 -38.05
C LYS A 185 -22.77 31.01 -38.51
N ILE A 186 -23.44 29.93 -38.09
CA ILE A 186 -23.65 28.61 -38.74
C ILE A 186 -24.42 27.76 -37.69
N GLU A 187 -25.21 26.77 -38.13
CA GLU A 187 -26.18 26.00 -37.31
C GLU A 187 -27.47 26.73 -36.87
N ALA A 188 -28.12 27.41 -37.82
CA ALA A 188 -29.51 27.87 -37.71
C ALA A 188 -30.36 27.45 -38.92
N SER A 189 -30.27 26.16 -39.32
CA SER A 189 -30.91 25.66 -40.55
C SER A 189 -31.44 24.22 -40.49
N SER A 190 -31.69 23.66 -39.29
CA SER A 190 -32.34 22.37 -39.10
C SER A 190 -33.10 22.28 -37.75
N ILE A 191 -34.23 23.00 -37.65
CA ILE A 191 -35.46 22.64 -36.89
C ILE A 191 -36.49 23.72 -37.25
N SER A 192 -37.44 23.35 -38.12
CA SER A 192 -38.60 24.18 -38.46
C SER A 192 -39.70 23.25 -38.96
N ASN A 193 -40.70 22.99 -38.11
CA ASN A 193 -42.02 22.45 -38.48
C ASN A 193 -42.98 22.43 -37.27
N MET A 194 -43.56 23.60 -36.97
CA MET A 194 -44.88 23.84 -36.32
C MET A 194 -45.22 23.21 -34.94
N PRO A 195 -46.24 23.76 -34.23
CA PRO A 195 -46.71 25.15 -34.21
C PRO A 195 -46.78 25.74 -32.78
N LEU A 196 -46.69 27.07 -32.70
CA LEU A 196 -46.96 27.82 -31.47
C LEU A 196 -48.47 27.91 -31.19
N ILE A 197 -48.86 27.72 -29.92
CA ILE A 197 -50.06 28.35 -29.37
C ILE A 197 -49.62 29.39 -28.34
N LYS A 198 -50.18 30.61 -28.46
CA LYS A 198 -49.90 31.74 -27.58
C LYS A 198 -50.82 31.67 -26.36
N ASN A 199 -50.35 32.16 -25.22
CA ASN A 199 -50.79 33.46 -24.74
C ASN A 199 -49.83 33.99 -23.67
N ALA A 200 -49.76 35.32 -23.56
CA ALA A 200 -48.85 36.03 -22.68
C ALA A 200 -49.64 36.76 -21.58
N GLU A 201 -48.90 37.28 -20.60
CA GLU A 201 -49.16 38.54 -19.89
C GLU A 201 -50.60 38.81 -19.42
N ASN A 202 -50.80 38.76 -18.09
CA ASN A 202 -51.64 39.79 -17.48
C ASN A 202 -51.30 40.09 -16.01
N TYR A 203 -51.60 41.32 -15.63
CA TYR A 203 -51.46 41.97 -14.31
C TYR A 203 -50.06 42.23 -13.73
N ARG A 204 -49.87 43.52 -13.41
CA ARG A 204 -48.80 44.09 -12.59
C ARG A 204 -49.20 44.11 -11.10
N ALA A 205 -48.23 44.42 -10.27
CA ALA A 205 -48.37 44.64 -8.84
C ALA A 205 -49.46 45.63 -8.44
N ASP A 206 -50.06 45.37 -7.28
CA ASP A 206 -50.34 46.38 -6.25
C ASP A 206 -49.89 45.83 -4.88
N SER A 207 -49.97 46.61 -3.80
CA SER A 207 -49.18 46.39 -2.58
C SER A 207 -49.99 46.41 -1.25
N VAL A 208 -49.27 46.48 -0.12
CA VAL A 208 -49.74 46.49 1.29
C VAL A 208 -50.36 45.14 1.79
N PRO A 209 -50.53 44.90 3.12
CA PRO A 209 -49.85 43.74 3.74
C PRO A 209 -50.80 42.68 4.34
N PHE A 210 -50.28 41.48 4.61
CA PHE A 210 -51.03 40.41 5.28
C PHE A 210 -50.50 40.11 6.69
N ASP A 211 -51.42 39.99 7.64
CA ASP A 211 -51.17 39.80 9.08
C ASP A 211 -51.30 38.30 9.47
N PRO A 212 -50.26 37.64 10.00
CA PRO A 212 -50.22 36.18 10.15
C PRO A 212 -50.95 35.64 11.40
N VAL A 213 -52.16 36.13 11.71
CA VAL A 213 -52.94 35.71 12.91
C VAL A 213 -54.39 35.27 12.59
N THR A 214 -54.61 34.55 11.48
CA THR A 214 -55.84 33.72 11.31
C THR A 214 -55.71 32.71 10.15
N ALA A 215 -55.07 31.56 10.37
CA ALA A 215 -54.92 30.52 9.33
C ALA A 215 -55.01 29.06 9.81
N THR A 216 -55.30 28.81 11.10
CA THR A 216 -55.12 27.48 11.74
C THR A 216 -56.44 26.82 12.15
N ALA A 217 -57.51 27.01 11.38
CA ALA A 217 -58.87 26.61 11.78
C ALA A 217 -59.78 26.07 10.65
N LYS A 218 -59.22 25.59 9.52
CA LYS A 218 -60.05 25.19 8.37
C LYS A 218 -59.51 24.03 7.50
N VAL A 219 -58.80 23.08 8.12
CA VAL A 219 -58.27 21.86 7.45
C VAL A 219 -58.81 20.56 8.09
N SER A 220 -59.38 20.63 9.30
CA SER A 220 -59.84 19.45 10.08
C SER A 220 -61.30 19.05 9.83
N GLU A 221 -61.88 19.37 8.67
CA GLU A 221 -63.33 19.21 8.40
C GLU A 221 -63.62 18.53 7.03
N LEU A 222 -62.65 17.78 6.47
CA LEU A 222 -62.80 17.17 5.13
C LEU A 222 -62.22 15.75 4.97
N ILE A 223 -61.87 15.07 6.07
CA ILE A 223 -61.44 13.65 6.06
C ILE A 223 -62.07 12.92 7.26
N ASP A 224 -63.38 12.64 7.20
CA ASP A 224 -64.04 11.69 8.12
C ASP A 224 -65.44 11.21 7.62
N THR A 225 -65.54 10.75 6.36
CA THR A 225 -66.76 10.07 5.87
C THR A 225 -66.44 8.97 4.84
N ALA A 226 -67.22 7.88 4.90
CA ALA A 226 -67.41 6.80 3.92
C ALA A 226 -66.41 5.61 3.93
N MET A 227 -66.71 4.62 4.78
CA MET A 227 -66.48 3.20 4.48
C MET A 227 -67.71 2.35 4.83
N SER A 228 -68.20 1.55 3.87
CA SER A 228 -69.09 0.38 4.04
C SER A 228 -70.53 0.58 4.58
N PRO A 229 -71.46 -0.41 4.41
CA PRO A 229 -71.68 -1.25 3.21
C PRO A 229 -73.18 -1.54 2.89
N ASP A 230 -73.40 -2.38 1.86
CA ASP A 230 -74.48 -3.38 1.67
C ASP A 230 -75.91 -3.04 1.12
N GLN A 231 -76.35 -3.95 0.21
CA GLN A 231 -77.74 -4.29 -0.21
C GLN A 231 -78.53 -3.21 -1.03
N ILE A 232 -79.47 -3.47 -1.97
CA ILE A 232 -80.10 -4.67 -2.63
C ILE A 232 -80.84 -4.16 -3.93
N GLU A 233 -81.18 -4.85 -5.04
CA GLU A 233 -80.91 -6.17 -5.67
C GLU A 233 -81.26 -6.09 -7.22
N GLN A 234 -81.50 -7.22 -7.92
CA GLN A 234 -82.26 -7.49 -9.19
C GLN A 234 -82.45 -6.38 -10.27
N GLY A 235 -82.28 -6.55 -11.60
CA GLY A 235 -82.18 -7.70 -12.55
C GLY A 235 -83.14 -7.48 -13.76
N PRO A 236 -83.19 -8.27 -14.87
CA PRO A 236 -82.24 -9.22 -15.50
C PRO A 236 -82.13 -9.08 -17.07
N ILE A 237 -81.55 -10.08 -17.80
CA ILE A 237 -81.73 -10.40 -19.26
C ILE A 237 -81.12 -9.41 -20.32
N ASP A 238 -80.65 -9.79 -21.53
CA ASP A 238 -80.04 -11.01 -22.11
C ASP A 238 -79.37 -10.70 -23.50
N VAL A 239 -78.68 -11.67 -24.09
CA VAL A 239 -77.90 -11.75 -25.36
C VAL A 239 -78.43 -11.02 -26.62
N GLN A 240 -77.52 -10.37 -27.37
CA GLN A 240 -77.42 -10.56 -28.84
C GLN A 240 -76.07 -10.16 -29.49
N THR A 241 -75.70 -10.85 -30.57
CA THR A 241 -74.57 -10.54 -31.49
C THR A 241 -75.02 -10.72 -32.95
N PRO A 242 -74.36 -10.04 -33.91
CA PRO A 242 -73.61 -10.75 -34.96
C PRO A 242 -72.24 -10.09 -35.25
N ILE A 243 -71.14 -10.73 -35.69
CA ILE A 243 -70.85 -11.88 -36.58
C ILE A 243 -70.98 -11.59 -38.09
N THR A 244 -69.83 -11.31 -38.73
CA THR A 244 -69.34 -11.89 -40.01
C THR A 244 -67.80 -11.73 -40.02
N LYS A 245 -66.96 -12.77 -40.14
CA LYS A 245 -66.63 -13.63 -41.31
C LYS A 245 -65.92 -12.85 -42.44
N ASN A 246 -64.87 -13.33 -43.11
CA ASN A 246 -64.05 -14.58 -43.08
C ASN A 246 -62.68 -14.28 -43.77
N GLY A 247 -61.64 -15.14 -43.78
CA GLY A 247 -61.50 -16.53 -43.33
C GLY A 247 -60.03 -17.00 -43.41
N MET A 248 -59.79 -18.32 -43.39
CA MET A 248 -58.47 -18.95 -43.18
C MET A 248 -58.26 -20.19 -44.10
N LEU A 249 -57.06 -20.82 -44.03
CA LEU A 249 -56.65 -22.14 -44.57
C LEU A 249 -56.11 -22.16 -46.02
N PRO A 250 -55.29 -23.17 -46.42
CA PRO A 250 -54.93 -24.39 -45.68
C PRO A 250 -53.42 -24.62 -45.39
N LEU A 251 -53.18 -25.56 -44.49
CA LEU A 251 -51.89 -26.19 -44.21
C LEU A 251 -51.57 -27.25 -45.29
N ALA A 252 -50.31 -27.43 -45.67
CA ALA A 252 -49.86 -28.46 -46.62
C ALA A 252 -48.89 -29.47 -45.97
N LYS A 253 -48.89 -30.72 -46.47
CA LYS A 253 -48.03 -31.82 -45.98
C LYS A 253 -46.66 -31.84 -46.66
N ALA A 254 -45.69 -32.46 -45.98
CA ALA A 254 -44.36 -32.74 -46.52
C ALA A 254 -44.35 -33.89 -47.56
N PRO A 255 -43.41 -33.87 -48.51
CA PRO A 255 -42.93 -35.05 -49.22
C PRO A 255 -41.64 -35.62 -48.61
N GLU A 256 -41.51 -36.94 -48.57
CA GLU A 256 -40.22 -37.65 -48.56
C GLU A 256 -39.91 -38.13 -50.01
N PRO A 257 -38.83 -38.89 -50.31
CA PRO A 257 -37.61 -38.25 -50.78
C PRO A 257 -37.09 -38.83 -52.11
N ASP A 258 -36.87 -37.98 -53.12
CA ASP A 258 -36.16 -38.40 -54.35
C ASP A 258 -34.64 -38.27 -54.18
N ILE A 259 -33.94 -39.36 -54.51
CA ILE A 259 -32.48 -39.48 -54.46
C ILE A 259 -31.89 -38.93 -55.76
N ILE A 260 -31.01 -37.93 -55.66
CA ILE A 260 -30.00 -37.68 -56.69
C ILE A 260 -28.63 -37.66 -56.04
N ASP A 261 -27.78 -38.58 -56.51
CA ASP A 261 -26.41 -38.78 -56.08
C ASP A 261 -25.47 -37.79 -56.79
N ILE A 262 -24.63 -37.09 -56.04
CA ILE A 262 -23.52 -36.27 -56.57
C ILE A 262 -22.28 -36.52 -55.71
N ASP A 263 -21.52 -37.55 -56.08
CA ASP A 263 -20.17 -37.79 -55.59
C ASP A 263 -19.29 -36.54 -55.80
N THR A 264 -19.10 -35.81 -54.71
CA THR A 264 -18.05 -34.81 -54.57
C THR A 264 -17.38 -34.98 -53.22
N THR A 265 -16.42 -35.90 -53.16
CA THR A 265 -15.53 -36.07 -52.01
C THR A 265 -14.94 -34.75 -51.53
N VAL A 266 -15.52 -34.20 -50.44
CA VAL A 266 -15.03 -32.99 -49.78
C VAL A 266 -13.64 -33.29 -49.24
N LYS A 267 -12.61 -32.75 -49.90
CA LYS A 267 -11.23 -32.87 -49.43
C LYS A 267 -11.15 -32.35 -48.00
N PRO A 268 -10.58 -33.11 -47.03
CA PRO A 268 -10.46 -32.63 -45.67
C PRO A 268 -9.64 -31.34 -45.66
N ILE A 269 -10.19 -30.29 -45.05
CA ILE A 269 -9.51 -29.01 -44.92
C ILE A 269 -8.31 -29.25 -44.00
N VAL A 270 -7.10 -29.18 -44.56
CA VAL A 270 -5.86 -29.35 -43.79
C VAL A 270 -5.68 -28.12 -42.91
N TYR A 271 -6.00 -28.27 -41.62
CA TYR A 271 -5.80 -27.22 -40.61
C TYR A 271 -4.30 -26.97 -40.41
N THR A 272 -3.80 -25.85 -40.92
CA THR A 272 -2.50 -25.32 -40.51
C THR A 272 -2.63 -24.65 -39.14
N GLU A 273 -1.84 -25.10 -38.17
CA GLU A 273 -1.85 -24.53 -36.81
C GLU A 273 -1.14 -23.16 -36.76
N THR A 274 -1.76 -22.14 -37.34
CA THR A 274 -1.30 -20.76 -37.17
C THR A 274 -1.65 -20.26 -35.77
N THR A 275 -0.64 -20.06 -34.93
CA THR A 275 -0.76 -19.49 -33.57
C THR A 275 -1.00 -17.97 -33.56
N VAL A 276 -1.07 -17.34 -34.73
CA VAL A 276 -1.27 -15.89 -34.91
C VAL A 276 -2.77 -15.59 -35.07
N VAL A 277 -3.27 -14.59 -34.34
CA VAL A 277 -4.66 -14.12 -34.49
C VAL A 277 -4.82 -13.48 -35.88
N PRO A 278 -5.74 -13.96 -36.74
CA PRO A 278 -5.95 -13.35 -38.05
C PRO A 278 -6.52 -11.94 -37.88
N VAL A 279 -5.82 -10.94 -38.42
CA VAL A 279 -6.24 -9.54 -38.32
C VAL A 279 -7.62 -9.37 -38.95
N TRP A 280 -8.53 -8.69 -38.24
CA TRP A 280 -9.81 -8.27 -38.78
C TRP A 280 -9.89 -6.74 -38.72
N SER A 281 -9.97 -6.10 -39.88
CA SER A 281 -10.10 -4.65 -40.00
C SER A 281 -11.23 -4.13 -39.10
N HIS A 282 -10.93 -3.07 -38.33
CA HIS A 282 -11.90 -2.54 -37.38
C HIS A 282 -13.09 -1.93 -38.11
N HIS A 283 -14.27 -2.43 -37.77
CA HIS A 283 -15.58 -1.91 -38.15
C HIS A 283 -16.50 -2.06 -36.92
N TYR A 284 -17.65 -1.39 -36.95
CA TYR A 284 -18.69 -1.61 -35.94
C TYR A 284 -19.46 -2.87 -36.29
N VAL A 285 -19.38 -3.87 -35.41
CA VAL A 285 -20.21 -5.08 -35.48
C VAL A 285 -21.55 -4.79 -34.82
N TYR A 286 -22.65 -5.12 -35.49
CA TYR A 286 -24.02 -4.94 -35.03
C TYR A 286 -24.80 -6.26 -34.92
N SER A 287 -24.26 -7.36 -35.46
CA SER A 287 -24.91 -8.68 -35.49
C SER A 287 -23.90 -9.83 -35.61
N ALA A 288 -24.28 -11.04 -35.20
CA ALA A 288 -23.49 -12.24 -35.45
C ALA A 288 -23.38 -12.58 -36.96
N ASP A 289 -24.35 -12.13 -37.77
CA ASP A 289 -24.39 -12.37 -39.22
C ASP A 289 -23.25 -11.70 -40.00
N GLU A 290 -22.54 -10.73 -39.42
CA GLU A 290 -21.34 -10.15 -40.02
C GLU A 290 -20.18 -11.15 -40.10
N LEU A 291 -20.22 -12.25 -39.33
CA LEU A 291 -19.34 -13.40 -39.54
C LEU A 291 -19.44 -13.96 -40.96
N ARG A 292 -20.58 -13.80 -41.67
CA ARG A 292 -20.71 -14.19 -43.08
C ARG A 292 -19.70 -13.46 -43.98
N GLN A 293 -19.38 -12.21 -43.66
CA GLN A 293 -18.45 -11.36 -44.42
C GLN A 293 -16.97 -11.69 -44.15
N ALA A 294 -16.68 -12.43 -43.07
CA ALA A 294 -15.32 -12.82 -42.70
C ALA A 294 -14.68 -13.77 -43.73
N THR A 295 -13.36 -13.68 -43.88
CA THR A 295 -12.56 -14.63 -44.68
C THR A 295 -12.60 -16.04 -44.08
N PRO A 296 -12.30 -17.10 -44.86
CA PRO A 296 -12.25 -18.48 -44.34
C PRO A 296 -11.29 -18.64 -43.14
N VAL A 297 -10.18 -17.90 -43.12
CA VAL A 297 -9.19 -17.94 -42.03
C VAL A 297 -9.74 -17.30 -40.75
N GLN A 298 -10.40 -16.13 -40.87
CA GLN A 298 -11.08 -15.47 -39.74
C GLN A 298 -12.23 -16.34 -39.20
N LYS A 299 -12.99 -17.03 -40.07
CA LYS A 299 -14.03 -17.99 -39.67
C LYS A 299 -13.47 -19.19 -38.89
N ALA A 300 -12.40 -19.81 -39.40
CA ALA A 300 -11.73 -20.92 -38.72
C ALA A 300 -11.16 -20.52 -37.35
N PHE A 301 -10.60 -19.31 -37.24
CA PHE A 301 -10.17 -18.77 -35.95
C PHE A 301 -11.35 -18.45 -35.02
N TYR A 302 -12.46 -17.92 -35.54
CA TYR A 302 -13.65 -17.62 -34.73
C TYR A 302 -14.22 -18.89 -34.08
N GLU A 303 -14.40 -19.98 -34.84
CA GLU A 303 -14.89 -21.24 -34.28
C GLU A 303 -13.92 -21.81 -33.22
N LYS A 304 -12.60 -21.64 -33.40
CA LYS A 304 -11.62 -21.97 -32.36
C LYS A 304 -11.80 -21.09 -31.11
N TYR A 305 -11.87 -19.77 -31.26
CA TYR A 305 -12.09 -18.82 -30.15
C TYR A 305 -13.38 -19.13 -29.37
N LYS A 306 -14.47 -19.38 -30.07
CA LYS A 306 -15.78 -19.77 -29.54
C LYS A 306 -15.73 -21.10 -28.79
N ALA A 307 -15.06 -22.11 -29.35
CA ALA A 307 -14.86 -23.41 -28.69
C ALA A 307 -13.99 -23.27 -27.42
N GLU A 308 -12.90 -22.50 -27.46
CA GLU A 308 -12.07 -22.22 -26.29
C GLU A 308 -12.86 -21.51 -25.18
N PHE A 309 -13.61 -20.46 -25.55
CA PHE A 309 -14.49 -19.73 -24.64
C PHE A 309 -15.51 -20.63 -23.95
N TYR A 310 -16.19 -21.51 -24.71
CA TYR A 310 -17.16 -22.46 -24.14
C TYR A 310 -16.53 -23.56 -23.27
N ASN A 311 -15.22 -23.83 -23.43
CA ASN A 311 -14.44 -24.67 -22.52
C ASN A 311 -13.88 -23.91 -21.30
N GLY A 312 -14.25 -22.64 -21.11
CA GLY A 312 -13.75 -21.80 -20.02
C GLY A 312 -12.28 -21.36 -20.17
N ARG A 313 -11.73 -21.41 -21.40
CA ARG A 313 -10.33 -21.05 -21.69
C ARG A 313 -10.30 -19.73 -22.46
N HIS A 314 -9.57 -18.75 -21.94
CA HIS A 314 -9.49 -17.41 -22.54
C HIS A 314 -8.33 -17.35 -23.56
N LEU A 315 -8.67 -17.03 -24.80
CA LEU A 315 -7.71 -16.79 -25.88
C LEU A 315 -7.52 -15.28 -26.07
N ASP A 316 -6.27 -14.80 -26.08
CA ASP A 316 -5.98 -13.39 -26.37
C ASP A 316 -6.30 -13.08 -27.85
N LEU A 317 -7.12 -12.04 -28.06
CA LEU A 317 -7.51 -11.55 -29.39
C LEU A 317 -6.49 -10.54 -29.98
N GLN A 318 -5.44 -10.17 -29.24
CA GLN A 318 -4.39 -9.25 -29.68
C GLN A 318 -4.94 -7.93 -30.24
N GLY A 319 -6.01 -7.42 -29.60
CA GLY A 319 -6.72 -6.18 -30.00
C GLY A 319 -7.80 -6.35 -31.08
N ASN A 320 -7.95 -7.53 -31.70
CA ASN A 320 -8.97 -7.80 -32.73
C ASN A 320 -10.37 -8.00 -32.12
N THR A 321 -10.96 -6.96 -31.54
CA THR A 321 -12.19 -7.07 -30.74
C THR A 321 -13.43 -7.46 -31.53
N ASN A 322 -13.40 -7.46 -32.86
CA ASN A 322 -14.50 -7.90 -33.72
C ASN A 322 -14.97 -9.33 -33.35
N TYR A 323 -14.05 -10.26 -33.09
CA TYR A 323 -14.39 -11.63 -32.67
C TYR A 323 -15.20 -11.66 -31.37
N GLY A 324 -14.83 -10.83 -30.39
CA GLY A 324 -15.56 -10.70 -29.12
C GLY A 324 -16.95 -10.05 -29.30
N PHE A 325 -17.12 -9.16 -30.28
CA PHE A 325 -18.44 -8.60 -30.61
C PHE A 325 -19.35 -9.57 -31.38
N ILE A 326 -18.81 -10.38 -32.30
CA ILE A 326 -19.58 -11.48 -32.94
C ILE A 326 -20.10 -12.45 -31.86
N LEU A 327 -19.22 -12.87 -30.94
CA LEU A 327 -19.59 -13.74 -29.83
C LEU A 327 -20.62 -13.09 -28.89
N PHE A 328 -20.49 -11.79 -28.61
CA PHE A 328 -21.49 -11.04 -27.85
C PHE A 328 -22.88 -11.13 -28.47
N PHE A 329 -23.02 -10.96 -29.79
CA PHE A 329 -24.32 -11.08 -30.46
C PHE A 329 -24.82 -12.54 -30.52
N GLU A 330 -23.94 -13.53 -30.74
CA GLU A 330 -24.34 -14.95 -30.64
C GLU A 330 -24.88 -15.31 -29.25
N LEU A 331 -24.32 -14.74 -28.17
CA LEU A 331 -24.84 -14.94 -26.80
C LEU A 331 -26.24 -14.33 -26.59
N LEU A 332 -26.52 -13.19 -27.21
CA LEU A 332 -27.87 -12.59 -27.20
C LEU A 332 -28.86 -13.42 -28.04
N ASP A 333 -28.42 -13.99 -29.17
CA ASP A 333 -29.25 -14.87 -30.00
C ASP A 333 -29.50 -16.24 -29.37
N ASP A 334 -28.53 -16.80 -28.65
CA ASP A 334 -28.74 -17.96 -27.78
C ASP A 334 -29.77 -17.66 -26.69
N TYR A 335 -29.64 -16.50 -26.00
CA TYR A 335 -30.64 -16.09 -25.02
C TYR A 335 -32.05 -15.97 -25.62
N ARG A 336 -32.18 -15.40 -26.83
CA ARG A 336 -33.49 -15.32 -27.52
C ARG A 336 -34.13 -16.70 -27.72
N ARG A 337 -33.34 -17.76 -27.89
CA ARG A 337 -33.80 -19.16 -28.01
C ARG A 337 -34.16 -19.79 -26.66
N HIS A 338 -33.31 -19.60 -25.64
CA HIS A 338 -33.40 -20.38 -24.38
C HIS A 338 -33.88 -19.60 -23.14
N GLN A 339 -34.07 -18.27 -23.25
CA GLN A 339 -34.66 -17.37 -22.23
C GLN A 339 -34.11 -17.55 -20.80
N ASN A 340 -32.81 -17.82 -20.65
CA ASN A 340 -32.17 -18.08 -19.35
C ASN A 340 -31.22 -16.92 -19.01
N LEU A 341 -31.70 -16.00 -18.18
CA LEU A 341 -30.96 -14.80 -17.78
C LEU A 341 -29.70 -15.12 -16.95
N GLN A 342 -29.73 -16.15 -16.09
CA GLN A 342 -28.57 -16.52 -15.27
C GLN A 342 -27.43 -17.10 -16.12
N LEU A 343 -27.77 -17.85 -17.18
CA LEU A 343 -26.79 -18.35 -18.14
C LEU A 343 -26.23 -17.20 -19.00
N LEU A 344 -27.07 -16.25 -19.42
CA LEU A 344 -26.62 -15.07 -20.15
C LEU A 344 -25.71 -14.18 -19.30
N GLU A 345 -26.10 -13.85 -18.06
CA GLU A 345 -25.29 -13.04 -17.13
C GLU A 345 -23.89 -13.63 -16.94
N ARG A 346 -23.81 -14.95 -16.70
CA ARG A 346 -22.52 -15.65 -16.55
C ARG A 346 -21.67 -15.55 -17.81
N ARG A 347 -22.22 -15.97 -18.97
CA ARG A 347 -21.47 -15.93 -20.24
C ARG A 347 -21.07 -14.50 -20.63
N LEU A 348 -21.89 -13.50 -20.36
CA LEU A 348 -21.52 -12.10 -20.57
C LEU A 348 -20.41 -11.65 -19.62
N HIS A 349 -20.41 -12.09 -18.36
CA HIS A 349 -19.31 -11.81 -17.42
C HIS A 349 -17.98 -12.46 -17.87
N ASP A 350 -18.03 -13.72 -18.33
CA ASP A 350 -16.85 -14.42 -18.89
C ASP A 350 -16.32 -13.70 -20.16
N LEU A 351 -17.21 -13.04 -20.91
CA LEU A 351 -16.87 -12.20 -22.06
C LEU A 351 -16.37 -10.80 -21.68
N GLU A 352 -16.80 -10.22 -20.55
CA GLU A 352 -16.19 -9.00 -20.00
C GLU A 352 -14.73 -9.22 -19.60
N ILE A 353 -14.41 -10.41 -19.05
CA ILE A 353 -13.06 -10.78 -18.62
C ILE A 353 -12.16 -11.00 -19.85
N SER A 354 -12.63 -11.76 -20.84
CA SER A 354 -11.83 -12.14 -22.01
C SER A 354 -11.78 -11.07 -23.12
N CYS A 355 -12.78 -10.19 -23.23
CA CYS A 355 -12.77 -9.08 -24.19
C CYS A 355 -13.37 -7.78 -23.58
N PRO A 356 -12.63 -7.06 -22.72
CA PRO A 356 -13.16 -5.93 -21.93
C PRO A 356 -13.84 -4.78 -22.70
N ARG A 357 -13.66 -4.66 -24.03
CA ARG A 357 -14.39 -3.69 -24.86
C ARG A 357 -15.89 -4.01 -25.02
N THR A 358 -16.33 -5.26 -24.80
CA THR A 358 -17.76 -5.62 -24.86
C THR A 358 -18.55 -5.14 -23.65
N ARG A 359 -17.90 -4.94 -22.49
CA ARG A 359 -18.48 -4.63 -21.17
C ARG A 359 -19.65 -3.62 -21.17
N PRO A 360 -19.55 -2.39 -21.73
CA PRO A 360 -20.66 -1.44 -21.70
C PRO A 360 -21.88 -1.94 -22.49
N TYR A 361 -21.66 -2.65 -23.60
CA TYR A 361 -22.72 -3.22 -24.44
C TYR A 361 -23.37 -4.44 -23.76
N ALA A 362 -22.55 -5.32 -23.17
CA ALA A 362 -22.98 -6.49 -22.42
C ALA A 362 -23.93 -6.10 -21.28
N LYS A 363 -23.52 -5.18 -20.41
CA LYS A 363 -24.34 -4.72 -19.28
C LYS A 363 -25.61 -3.99 -19.72
N SER A 364 -25.52 -3.10 -20.70
CA SER A 364 -26.69 -2.36 -21.20
C SER A 364 -27.77 -3.31 -21.75
N ASN A 365 -27.37 -4.30 -22.56
CA ASN A 365 -28.32 -5.30 -23.08
C ASN A 365 -28.85 -6.22 -21.98
N LEU A 366 -28.00 -6.66 -21.03
CA LEU A 366 -28.44 -7.49 -19.91
C LEU A 366 -29.47 -6.78 -19.02
N ILE A 367 -29.24 -5.49 -18.67
CA ILE A 367 -30.19 -4.66 -17.92
C ILE A 367 -31.52 -4.51 -18.67
N GLN A 368 -31.48 -4.29 -19.99
CA GLN A 368 -32.69 -4.19 -20.81
C GLN A 368 -33.48 -5.51 -20.83
N LEU A 369 -32.79 -6.66 -21.00
CA LEU A 369 -33.42 -7.98 -21.01
C LEU A 369 -33.97 -8.37 -19.63
N MET A 370 -33.24 -8.08 -18.54
CA MET A 370 -33.73 -8.28 -17.17
C MET A 370 -34.99 -7.46 -16.90
N ARG A 371 -35.01 -6.17 -17.27
CA ARG A 371 -36.21 -5.32 -17.16
C ARG A 371 -37.38 -5.82 -18.00
N ALA A 372 -37.12 -6.25 -19.25
CA ALA A 372 -38.16 -6.81 -20.13
C ALA A 372 -38.75 -8.13 -19.61
N ALA A 373 -37.98 -8.90 -18.84
CA ALA A 373 -38.44 -10.11 -18.15
C ALA A 373 -39.08 -9.84 -16.77
N GLY A 374 -39.11 -8.59 -16.29
CA GLY A 374 -39.64 -8.21 -14.97
C GLY A 374 -38.65 -8.35 -13.81
N ASN A 375 -37.41 -8.74 -14.05
CA ASN A 375 -36.37 -8.91 -13.02
C ASN A 375 -35.70 -7.56 -12.66
N TYR A 376 -36.49 -6.64 -12.11
CA TYR A 376 -36.05 -5.27 -11.79
C TYR A 376 -34.95 -5.21 -10.74
N ASP A 377 -34.98 -6.08 -9.72
CA ASP A 377 -33.96 -6.11 -8.66
C ASP A 377 -32.59 -6.55 -9.20
N ASP A 378 -32.55 -7.54 -10.10
CA ASP A 378 -31.31 -7.96 -10.77
C ASP A 378 -30.79 -6.90 -11.75
N ALA A 379 -31.67 -6.27 -12.52
CA ALA A 379 -31.29 -5.14 -13.37
C ALA A 379 -30.66 -4.01 -12.52
N THR A 380 -31.29 -3.70 -11.39
CA THR A 380 -30.83 -2.70 -10.42
C THR A 380 -29.53 -3.12 -9.73
N ARG A 381 -29.30 -4.42 -9.50
CA ARG A 381 -28.02 -4.98 -9.00
C ARG A 381 -26.88 -4.75 -9.99
N ILE A 382 -27.09 -5.06 -11.27
CA ILE A 382 -26.07 -4.87 -12.33
C ILE A 382 -25.79 -3.37 -12.57
N GLU A 383 -26.83 -2.53 -12.51
CA GLU A 383 -26.73 -1.07 -12.69
C GLU A 383 -26.01 -0.39 -11.52
N ASN A 384 -26.34 -0.74 -10.26
CA ASN A 384 -25.64 -0.23 -9.08
C ASN A 384 -24.18 -0.69 -9.03
N ALA A 385 -23.86 -1.89 -9.54
CA ALA A 385 -22.48 -2.38 -9.69
C ALA A 385 -21.63 -1.59 -10.71
N GLN A 386 -22.17 -0.51 -11.30
CA GLN A 386 -21.42 0.44 -12.14
C GLN A 386 -21.63 1.92 -11.74
N ALA A 387 -22.41 2.18 -10.68
CA ALA A 387 -22.49 3.45 -9.94
C ALA A 387 -22.46 4.74 -10.78
N ASN A 388 -23.56 5.03 -11.49
CA ASN A 388 -23.88 6.40 -11.91
C ASN A 388 -23.82 7.33 -10.66
N PRO A 389 -23.07 8.45 -10.65
CA PRO A 389 -22.74 9.22 -9.44
C PRO A 389 -23.90 9.79 -8.59
N TRP A 390 -25.15 9.59 -9.00
CA TRP A 390 -26.34 10.10 -8.31
C TRP A 390 -27.01 9.09 -7.36
N HIS A 391 -26.86 7.77 -7.59
CA HIS A 391 -27.59 6.72 -6.84
C HIS A 391 -27.06 6.42 -5.43
N TRP A 392 -25.90 6.97 -5.03
CA TRP A 392 -25.36 6.71 -3.67
C TRP A 392 -26.34 7.13 -2.57
N ARG A 393 -27.14 8.19 -2.79
CA ARG A 393 -28.16 8.66 -1.85
C ARG A 393 -29.24 7.60 -1.62
N GLU A 394 -29.84 7.09 -2.69
CA GLU A 394 -30.90 6.07 -2.65
C GLU A 394 -30.43 4.74 -2.06
N ARG A 395 -29.13 4.44 -2.21
CA ARG A 395 -28.48 3.31 -1.56
C ARG A 395 -28.44 3.49 -0.04
N TYR A 396 -27.84 4.56 0.47
CA TYR A 396 -27.73 4.77 1.92
C TYR A 396 -29.05 5.14 2.60
N ILE A 397 -30.01 5.76 1.91
CA ILE A 397 -31.38 5.95 2.44
C ILE A 397 -32.00 4.59 2.82
N ARG A 398 -31.84 3.57 1.97
CA ARG A 398 -32.30 2.19 2.23
C ARG A 398 -31.41 1.49 3.27
N GLU A 399 -30.10 1.46 3.06
CA GLU A 399 -29.16 0.71 3.93
C GLU A 399 -29.01 1.28 5.35
N LEU A 400 -29.39 2.54 5.59
CA LEU A 400 -29.40 3.18 6.91
C LEU A 400 -30.83 3.40 7.45
N ASN A 401 -31.87 3.00 6.71
CA ASN A 401 -33.29 3.22 7.02
C ASN A 401 -33.62 4.68 7.41
N LEU A 402 -33.19 5.64 6.58
CA LEU A 402 -33.35 7.07 6.87
C LEU A 402 -34.81 7.51 6.76
N SER A 403 -35.24 8.38 7.67
CA SER A 403 -36.56 9.03 7.57
C SER A 403 -36.64 9.93 6.33
N LYS A 404 -37.86 10.27 5.87
CA LYS A 404 -38.05 11.19 4.73
C LYS A 404 -37.39 12.56 4.94
N VAL A 405 -37.26 13.01 6.19
CA VAL A 405 -36.59 14.26 6.56
C VAL A 405 -35.07 14.09 6.52
N ASP A 406 -34.55 12.99 7.06
CA ASP A 406 -33.11 12.69 7.06
C ASP A 406 -32.56 12.44 5.64
N ALA A 407 -33.37 11.81 4.79
CA ALA A 407 -33.07 11.61 3.38
C ALA A 407 -32.88 12.94 2.61
N GLN A 408 -33.62 13.99 2.97
CA GLN A 408 -33.49 15.31 2.32
C GLN A 408 -32.13 15.97 2.63
N LEU A 409 -31.51 15.68 3.80
CA LEU A 409 -30.19 16.18 4.14
C LEU A 409 -29.08 15.66 3.20
N LEU A 410 -29.29 14.51 2.55
CA LEU A 410 -28.33 13.97 1.59
C LEU A 410 -28.35 14.72 0.25
N ASN A 411 -29.45 15.42 -0.08
CA ASN A 411 -29.54 16.21 -1.31
C ASN A 411 -28.65 17.45 -1.25
N SER A 412 -28.38 17.99 -0.05
CA SER A 412 -27.56 19.19 0.16
C SER A 412 -26.07 18.92 0.37
N ILE A 413 -25.59 17.69 0.12
CA ILE A 413 -24.17 17.32 0.18
C ILE A 413 -23.71 16.51 -1.03
N TRP A 414 -22.39 16.51 -1.25
CA TRP A 414 -21.70 15.59 -2.16
C TRP A 414 -20.63 14.80 -1.40
N ILE A 415 -20.68 13.48 -1.50
CA ILE A 415 -19.64 12.60 -0.94
C ILE A 415 -18.57 12.39 -2.02
N SER A 416 -17.38 12.95 -1.81
CA SER A 416 -16.23 12.70 -2.68
C SER A 416 -15.59 11.34 -2.39
N GLY A 417 -15.47 10.50 -3.42
CA GLY A 417 -14.81 9.20 -3.32
C GLY A 417 -13.34 9.36 -2.95
N ASN A 418 -12.93 8.81 -1.81
CA ASN A 418 -11.58 8.91 -1.28
C ASN A 418 -11.19 7.62 -0.54
N ALA A 419 -9.91 7.36 -0.30
CA ALA A 419 -9.44 6.08 0.24
C ALA A 419 -10.09 5.66 1.58
N PHE A 420 -10.54 6.62 2.40
CA PHE A 420 -11.27 6.35 3.65
C PHE A 420 -12.76 6.08 3.37
N VAL A 421 -13.43 6.96 2.61
CA VAL A 421 -14.86 6.82 2.25
C VAL A 421 -15.14 5.61 1.35
N ASN A 422 -14.18 5.17 0.56
CA ASN A 422 -14.30 3.96 -0.26
C ASN A 422 -14.36 2.67 0.59
N ILE A 423 -14.05 2.73 1.89
CA ILE A 423 -14.39 1.68 2.84
C ILE A 423 -15.87 1.88 3.20
N GLU A 424 -16.71 0.96 2.73
CA GLU A 424 -18.17 0.97 2.88
C GLU A 424 -18.66 1.33 4.30
N PHE A 425 -18.02 0.76 5.32
CA PHE A 425 -18.28 1.05 6.73
C PHE A 425 -18.08 2.53 7.07
N CYS A 426 -16.97 3.13 6.62
CA CYS A 426 -16.64 4.52 6.89
C CYS A 426 -17.61 5.48 6.20
N ALA A 427 -18.12 5.15 5.00
CA ALA A 427 -19.19 5.92 4.36
C ALA A 427 -20.51 5.86 5.14
N LYS A 428 -20.90 4.69 5.65
CA LYS A 428 -22.11 4.52 6.47
C LYS A 428 -22.03 5.32 7.77
N GLU A 429 -20.93 5.20 8.51
CA GLU A 429 -20.75 5.93 9.76
C GLU A 429 -20.61 7.44 9.52
N LEU A 430 -19.99 7.87 8.42
CA LEU A 430 -19.94 9.29 8.04
C LEU A 430 -21.33 9.87 7.76
N ILE A 431 -22.19 9.15 7.02
CA ILE A 431 -23.56 9.59 6.74
C ILE A 431 -24.41 9.63 8.02
N ARG A 432 -24.29 8.61 8.88
CA ARG A 432 -24.93 8.59 10.21
C ARG A 432 -24.50 9.80 11.05
N LEU A 433 -23.20 10.06 11.14
CA LEU A 433 -22.62 11.16 11.91
C LEU A 433 -23.05 12.53 11.35
N TYR A 434 -23.05 12.71 10.03
CA TYR A 434 -23.53 13.94 9.40
C TYR A 434 -25.02 14.19 9.67
N VAL A 435 -25.89 13.19 9.52
CA VAL A 435 -27.33 13.31 9.83
C VAL A 435 -27.54 13.65 11.31
N ALA A 436 -26.78 13.04 12.23
CA ALA A 436 -26.88 13.33 13.65
C ALA A 436 -26.35 14.74 14.01
N ALA A 437 -25.23 15.17 13.41
CA ALA A 437 -24.70 16.53 13.56
C ALA A 437 -25.68 17.60 13.05
N MET A 438 -26.37 17.34 11.94
CA MET A 438 -27.41 18.22 11.41
C MET A 438 -28.65 18.29 12.31
N LYS A 439 -28.99 17.23 13.05
CA LYS A 439 -30.04 17.26 14.09
C LYS A 439 -29.64 18.16 15.25
N VAL A 440 -28.44 17.94 15.82
CA VAL A 440 -27.86 18.79 16.89
C VAL A 440 -27.84 20.28 16.49
N LEU A 441 -27.41 20.60 15.26
CA LEU A 441 -27.40 21.97 14.76
C LEU A 441 -28.82 22.55 14.65
N THR A 442 -29.78 21.75 14.17
CA THR A 442 -31.19 22.15 14.03
C THR A 442 -31.88 22.31 15.39
N GLU A 443 -31.50 21.53 16.40
CA GLU A 443 -31.96 21.65 17.78
C GLU A 443 -31.41 22.92 18.43
N SER A 444 -30.10 23.16 18.35
CA SER A 444 -29.50 24.37 18.92
C SER A 444 -30.01 25.67 18.28
N PHE A 445 -30.32 25.67 16.98
CA PHE A 445 -30.99 26.80 16.34
C PHE A 445 -32.42 27.03 16.85
N LYS A 446 -33.19 25.98 17.21
CA LYS A 446 -34.50 26.12 17.85
C LYS A 446 -34.39 26.68 19.27
N GLU A 447 -33.45 26.17 20.06
CA GLU A 447 -33.19 26.62 21.44
C GLU A 447 -32.82 28.11 21.49
N GLN A 448 -31.95 28.55 20.57
CA GLN A 448 -31.53 29.94 20.43
C GLN A 448 -32.57 30.84 19.73
N GLN A 449 -33.67 30.26 19.21
CA GLN A 449 -34.70 30.94 18.42
C GLN A 449 -34.16 31.59 17.11
N ILE A 450 -33.14 30.99 16.50
CA ILE A 450 -32.48 31.48 15.29
C ILE A 450 -32.91 30.66 14.06
N SER A 451 -33.17 31.34 12.94
CA SER A 451 -33.42 30.67 11.65
C SER A 451 -32.12 30.14 11.03
N LYS A 452 -32.06 28.83 10.76
CA LYS A 452 -30.97 28.18 9.98
C LYS A 452 -30.69 28.96 8.69
N HIS A 453 -31.74 29.30 7.94
CA HIS A 453 -31.63 29.99 6.66
C HIS A 453 -30.97 31.35 6.80
N ASN A 454 -31.34 32.12 7.84
CA ASN A 454 -30.78 33.45 8.08
C ASN A 454 -29.31 33.36 8.51
N THR A 455 -28.95 32.39 9.37
CA THR A 455 -27.56 32.11 9.74
C THR A 455 -26.73 31.74 8.50
N PHE A 456 -27.22 30.81 7.69
CA PHE A 456 -26.52 30.32 6.50
C PHE A 456 -26.35 31.44 5.46
N GLN A 457 -27.39 32.25 5.18
CA GLN A 457 -27.26 33.43 4.31
C GLN A 457 -26.30 34.48 4.87
N SER A 458 -26.28 34.72 6.20
CA SER A 458 -25.33 35.68 6.78
C SER A 458 -23.87 35.28 6.60
N ILE A 459 -23.59 33.96 6.58
CA ILE A 459 -22.25 33.43 6.29
C ILE A 459 -22.01 33.39 4.78
N GLY A 460 -23.02 33.11 3.96
CA GLY A 460 -22.97 33.25 2.49
C GLY A 460 -22.61 34.66 2.02
N ASP A 461 -23.16 35.69 2.66
CA ASP A 461 -22.82 37.10 2.42
C ASP A 461 -21.36 37.42 2.81
N LEU A 462 -20.87 36.87 3.93
CA LEU A 462 -19.45 36.94 4.28
C LEU A 462 -18.58 36.23 3.23
N ILE A 463 -18.95 35.04 2.75
CA ILE A 463 -18.23 34.35 1.66
C ILE A 463 -18.24 35.20 0.37
N ALA A 464 -19.38 35.79 0.01
CA ALA A 464 -19.48 36.61 -1.20
C ALA A 464 -18.60 37.88 -1.12
N ARG A 465 -18.63 38.60 0.01
CA ARG A 465 -17.95 39.91 0.16
C ARG A 465 -16.51 39.83 0.69
N LYS A 466 -16.20 38.87 1.56
CA LYS A 466 -14.88 38.73 2.22
C LYS A 466 -13.99 37.70 1.54
N GLN A 467 -14.49 36.51 1.22
CA GLN A 467 -13.69 35.48 0.54
C GLN A 467 -13.51 35.77 -0.97
N ASN A 468 -14.54 36.30 -1.64
CA ASN A 468 -14.56 36.47 -3.10
C ASN A 468 -14.61 37.94 -3.57
N HIS A 469 -14.70 38.90 -2.65
CA HIS A 469 -14.79 40.35 -2.93
C HIS A 469 -15.88 40.78 -3.94
N TYR A 470 -16.96 40.00 -4.07
CA TYR A 470 -18.04 40.29 -5.00
C TYR A 470 -18.90 41.45 -4.50
N ARG A 471 -19.20 42.40 -5.41
CA ARG A 471 -20.11 43.52 -5.15
C ARG A 471 -21.51 43.02 -4.80
N LEU A 472 -22.07 43.54 -3.71
CA LEU A 472 -23.44 43.27 -3.26
C LEU A 472 -24.45 43.36 -4.44
N GLY A 473 -25.25 42.31 -4.61
CA GLY A 473 -26.29 42.23 -5.65
C GLY A 473 -25.81 41.90 -7.07
N SER A 474 -24.49 41.78 -7.32
CA SER A 474 -23.95 41.30 -8.60
C SER A 474 -24.34 39.84 -8.89
N PRO A 475 -24.28 39.37 -10.15
CA PRO A 475 -24.57 37.98 -10.50
C PRO A 475 -23.75 36.97 -9.68
N ASN A 476 -22.44 37.23 -9.54
CA ASN A 476 -21.53 36.36 -8.76
C ASN A 476 -21.86 36.38 -7.26
N TYR A 477 -22.26 37.54 -6.71
CA TYR A 477 -22.76 37.62 -5.33
C TYR A 477 -24.02 36.76 -5.16
N LYS A 478 -25.01 36.88 -6.05
CA LYS A 478 -26.27 36.12 -5.99
C LYS A 478 -26.00 34.61 -6.07
N TYR A 479 -25.16 34.19 -7.02
CA TYR A 479 -24.74 32.80 -7.17
C TYR A 479 -24.14 32.24 -5.86
N ILE A 480 -23.28 32.99 -5.17
CA ILE A 480 -22.71 32.55 -3.88
C ILE A 480 -23.77 32.46 -2.78
N ILE A 481 -24.75 33.39 -2.72
CA ILE A 481 -25.87 33.30 -1.75
C ILE A 481 -26.72 32.06 -2.04
N GLU A 482 -27.06 31.81 -3.31
CA GLU A 482 -27.87 30.67 -3.77
C GLU A 482 -27.18 29.32 -3.45
N HIS A 483 -25.85 29.26 -3.53
CA HIS A 483 -25.07 28.03 -3.31
C HIS A 483 -24.44 27.91 -1.91
N SER A 484 -24.53 28.95 -1.07
CA SER A 484 -23.88 28.96 0.26
C SER A 484 -24.36 27.83 1.18
N GLU A 485 -25.61 27.39 1.06
CA GLU A 485 -26.10 26.27 1.86
C GLU A 485 -25.40 24.95 1.47
N SER A 486 -25.13 24.71 0.18
CA SER A 486 -24.35 23.56 -0.26
C SER A 486 -22.91 23.63 0.27
N THR A 487 -22.27 24.81 0.18
CA THR A 487 -20.92 25.06 0.73
C THR A 487 -20.84 24.75 2.23
N LEU A 488 -21.81 25.21 3.01
CA LEU A 488 -21.81 25.03 4.47
C LEU A 488 -22.13 23.60 4.88
N ASN A 489 -23.02 22.91 4.17
CA ASN A 489 -23.26 21.49 4.41
C ASN A 489 -22.06 20.62 4.04
N GLU A 490 -21.31 20.95 2.96
CA GLU A 490 -20.05 20.27 2.63
C GLU A 490 -18.98 20.51 3.71
N TYR A 491 -18.87 21.72 4.27
CA TYR A 491 -17.99 22.00 5.40
C TYR A 491 -18.34 21.13 6.63
N ILE A 492 -19.64 21.02 6.98
CA ILE A 492 -20.11 20.17 8.09
C ILE A 492 -19.77 18.69 7.82
N LEU A 493 -19.97 18.19 6.59
CA LEU A 493 -19.61 16.84 6.20
C LEU A 493 -18.09 16.59 6.32
N ARG A 494 -17.26 17.53 5.85
CA ARG A 494 -15.79 17.47 5.97
C ARG A 494 -15.34 17.49 7.43
N TYR A 495 -16.02 18.24 8.29
CA TYR A 495 -15.77 18.25 9.73
C TYR A 495 -16.09 16.87 10.33
N CYS A 496 -17.27 16.32 10.05
CA CYS A 496 -17.67 14.98 10.50
C CYS A 496 -16.69 13.90 10.02
N GLU A 497 -16.20 13.95 8.78
CA GLU A 497 -15.19 13.01 8.29
C GLU A 497 -13.83 13.17 9.02
N SER A 498 -13.42 14.40 9.35
CA SER A 498 -12.18 14.64 10.10
C SER A 498 -12.25 14.09 11.54
N GLU A 499 -13.40 14.25 12.21
CA GLU A 499 -13.61 13.71 13.55
C GLU A 499 -13.74 12.18 13.54
N LEU A 500 -14.52 11.61 12.60
CA LEU A 500 -14.65 10.15 12.44
C LEU A 500 -13.31 9.49 12.07
N ARG A 501 -12.50 10.10 11.20
CA ARG A 501 -11.12 9.66 10.92
C ARG A 501 -10.29 9.64 12.20
N THR A 502 -10.37 10.69 13.01
CA THR A 502 -9.61 10.79 14.27
C THR A 502 -10.04 9.71 15.26
N HIS A 503 -11.35 9.52 15.44
CA HIS A 503 -11.93 8.47 16.28
C HIS A 503 -11.49 7.05 15.85
N LEU A 504 -11.54 6.76 14.54
CA LEU A 504 -11.09 5.48 13.99
C LEU A 504 -9.56 5.33 13.91
N GLY A 505 -8.76 6.29 14.38
CA GLY A 505 -7.29 6.21 14.44
C GLY A 505 -6.55 6.56 13.14
N HIS A 506 -7.20 7.24 12.20
CA HIS A 506 -6.64 7.67 10.92
C HIS A 506 -5.92 9.03 11.07
N ASN A 507 -4.66 8.98 11.53
CA ASN A 507 -3.85 10.14 11.94
C ASN A 507 -3.65 11.27 10.89
N ARG A 508 -3.96 11.07 9.61
CA ARG A 508 -3.89 12.12 8.58
C ARG A 508 -5.11 13.05 8.66
N LYS A 509 -4.93 14.19 9.33
CA LYS A 509 -5.89 15.31 9.35
C LYS A 509 -6.29 15.74 7.93
N MET A 510 -7.54 16.16 7.78
CA MET A 510 -8.09 16.68 6.52
C MET A 510 -8.17 18.21 6.54
N ASN A 511 -8.04 18.86 5.38
CA ASN A 511 -8.41 20.27 5.25
C ASN A 511 -9.95 20.38 5.22
N VAL A 512 -10.54 20.66 6.39
CA VAL A 512 -11.99 20.86 6.55
C VAL A 512 -12.45 22.11 5.79
N ASN A 513 -11.65 23.18 5.81
CA ASN A 513 -12.01 24.48 5.23
C ASN A 513 -12.10 24.45 3.70
N GLY A 514 -11.43 23.48 3.06
CA GLY A 514 -11.43 23.32 1.60
C GLY A 514 -10.78 24.51 0.90
N TYR A 515 -11.60 25.35 0.25
CA TYR A 515 -11.19 26.57 -0.46
C TYR A 515 -11.47 27.86 0.34
N LEU A 516 -11.98 27.76 1.57
CA LEU A 516 -12.19 28.91 2.45
C LEU A 516 -10.91 29.17 3.28
N ASP A 517 -10.37 30.38 3.19
CA ASP A 517 -9.17 30.82 3.93
C ASP A 517 -9.37 32.14 4.70
N HIS A 518 -10.41 32.92 4.38
CA HIS A 518 -10.65 34.21 5.01
C HIS A 518 -11.05 34.04 6.49
N SER A 519 -10.28 34.62 7.40
CA SER A 519 -10.40 34.44 8.86
C SER A 519 -11.81 34.72 9.41
N GLU A 520 -12.45 35.83 9.02
CA GLU A 520 -13.83 36.15 9.42
C GLU A 520 -14.87 35.08 9.01
N VAL A 521 -14.68 34.45 7.85
CA VAL A 521 -15.59 33.40 7.35
C VAL A 521 -15.40 32.12 8.19
N ILE A 522 -14.15 31.71 8.40
CA ILE A 522 -13.81 30.54 9.22
C ILE A 522 -14.27 30.74 10.66
N ALA A 523 -14.11 31.94 11.23
CA ALA A 523 -14.60 32.29 12.56
C ALA A 523 -16.13 32.21 12.65
N ALA A 524 -16.86 32.78 11.69
CA ALA A 524 -18.32 32.73 11.67
C ALA A 524 -18.88 31.31 11.51
N ILE A 525 -18.22 30.44 10.72
CA ILE A 525 -18.55 29.02 10.62
C ILE A 525 -18.22 28.29 11.93
N GLY A 526 -17.04 28.56 12.50
CA GLY A 526 -16.58 27.99 13.77
C GLY A 526 -17.55 28.26 14.93
N GLU A 527 -17.93 29.53 15.09
CA GLU A 527 -18.85 29.99 16.14
C GLU A 527 -20.29 29.50 15.92
N LYS A 528 -20.88 29.74 14.73
CA LYS A 528 -22.33 29.63 14.51
C LYS A 528 -22.80 28.28 13.96
N ILE A 529 -21.87 27.42 13.54
CA ILE A 529 -22.19 26.10 12.96
C ILE A 529 -21.41 24.99 13.68
N ILE A 530 -20.10 25.15 13.86
CA ILE A 530 -19.27 24.06 14.37
C ILE A 530 -19.32 23.96 15.90
N ALA A 531 -19.32 25.05 16.66
CA ALA A 531 -19.33 24.98 18.12
C ALA A 531 -20.53 24.20 18.72
N PRO A 532 -21.79 24.35 18.25
CA PRO A 532 -22.91 23.50 18.70
C PRO A 532 -22.69 22.01 18.41
N ILE A 533 -22.14 21.68 17.24
CA ILE A 533 -21.87 20.29 16.82
C ILE A 533 -20.72 19.70 17.65
N ALA A 534 -19.62 20.44 17.78
CA ALA A 534 -18.42 20.05 18.52
C ALA A 534 -18.70 19.78 20.00
N ALA A 535 -19.60 20.54 20.63
CA ALA A 535 -20.05 20.33 22.00
C ALA A 535 -20.76 18.99 22.23
N ARG A 536 -21.36 18.39 21.18
CA ARG A 536 -22.03 17.08 21.24
C ARG A 536 -21.22 15.96 20.57
N MET A 537 -20.19 16.29 19.79
CA MET A 537 -19.40 15.36 18.97
C MET A 537 -18.87 14.12 19.73
N PRO A 538 -18.38 14.20 20.99
CA PRO A 538 -17.95 13.01 21.72
C PRO A 538 -19.06 11.97 21.93
N GLU A 539 -20.30 12.40 22.18
CA GLU A 539 -21.46 11.51 22.30
C GLU A 539 -21.89 10.96 20.93
N LEU A 540 -21.83 11.78 19.88
CA LEU A 540 -22.14 11.34 18.52
C LEU A 540 -21.16 10.26 18.04
N LEU A 541 -19.87 10.39 18.37
CA LEU A 541 -18.84 9.38 18.04
C LEU A 541 -19.01 8.09 18.86
N GLN A 542 -19.40 8.17 20.13
CA GLN A 542 -19.77 6.99 20.93
C GLN A 542 -20.98 6.24 20.38
N GLY A 543 -21.83 6.90 19.58
CA GLY A 543 -22.94 6.29 18.83
C GLY A 543 -22.54 5.60 17.52
N THR A 544 -21.27 5.64 17.10
CA THR A 544 -20.80 4.95 15.89
C THR A 544 -20.50 3.47 16.15
N ALA A 545 -20.60 2.65 15.12
CA ALA A 545 -20.29 1.22 15.22
C ALA A 545 -18.78 0.97 15.39
N GLU A 546 -18.40 -0.11 16.08
CA GLU A 546 -17.01 -0.59 16.15
C GLU A 546 -16.61 -1.32 14.85
N PRO A 547 -15.39 -1.08 14.31
CA PRO A 547 -14.86 -1.83 13.16
C PRO A 547 -14.74 -3.34 13.39
N ASN A 548 -15.18 -4.14 12.42
CA ASN A 548 -14.88 -5.57 12.38
C ASN A 548 -13.48 -5.85 11.80
N GLU A 549 -12.99 -7.10 11.87
CA GLU A 549 -11.63 -7.48 11.42
C GLU A 549 -11.36 -7.13 9.94
N ALA A 550 -12.34 -7.23 9.04
CA ALA A 550 -12.16 -6.85 7.63
C ALA A 550 -12.04 -5.32 7.44
N VAL A 551 -12.81 -4.55 8.22
CA VAL A 551 -12.72 -3.07 8.23
C VAL A 551 -11.40 -2.62 8.86
N GLU A 552 -10.95 -3.25 9.94
CA GLU A 552 -9.65 -3.00 10.56
C GLU A 552 -8.49 -3.22 9.57
N VAL A 553 -8.52 -4.32 8.80
CA VAL A 553 -7.52 -4.59 7.75
C VAL A 553 -7.52 -3.49 6.68
N ALA A 554 -8.70 -3.05 6.21
CA ALA A 554 -8.81 -1.97 5.24
C ALA A 554 -8.32 -0.61 5.80
N LEU A 555 -8.65 -0.28 7.05
CA LEU A 555 -8.19 0.93 7.75
C LEU A 555 -6.66 0.95 7.92
N ASN A 556 -6.06 -0.20 8.24
CA ASN A 556 -4.62 -0.35 8.40
C ASN A 556 -3.87 -0.36 7.05
N ALA A 557 -4.52 -0.78 5.96
CA ALA A 557 -3.98 -0.65 4.60
C ALA A 557 -3.86 0.82 4.17
N ILE A 558 -4.87 1.66 4.45
CA ILE A 558 -4.86 3.08 4.08
C ILE A 558 -4.08 3.98 5.06
N THR A 559 -3.92 3.57 6.33
CA THR A 559 -3.09 4.27 7.33
C THR A 559 -1.99 3.35 7.88
N PRO A 560 -0.83 3.25 7.21
CA PRO A 560 0.24 2.33 7.58
C PRO A 560 0.83 2.48 8.99
N THR A 561 0.60 3.62 9.65
CA THR A 561 1.08 3.93 11.01
C THR A 561 0.05 3.65 12.11
N ARG A 562 -1.19 3.27 11.77
CA ARG A 562 -2.33 3.14 12.70
C ARG A 562 -2.08 2.12 13.83
N TRP A 563 -1.33 1.06 13.55
CA TRP A 563 -0.92 0.05 14.53
C TRP A 563 -0.18 0.62 15.75
N LYS A 564 0.51 1.76 15.62
CA LYS A 564 1.26 2.38 16.74
C LYS A 564 0.35 2.85 17.87
N ASN A 565 -0.91 3.15 17.56
CA ASN A 565 -1.94 3.52 18.55
C ASN A 565 -2.69 2.27 19.07
N ARG A 566 -2.32 1.06 18.64
CA ARG A 566 -3.02 -0.21 18.89
C ARG A 566 -2.10 -1.34 19.38
N LEU A 567 -0.78 -1.09 19.51
CA LEU A 567 0.23 -2.02 20.03
C LEU A 567 1.26 -1.26 20.88
N SER A 568 1.21 -1.43 22.21
CA SER A 568 2.13 -0.76 23.12
C SER A 568 3.41 -1.57 23.31
N LEU A 569 4.48 -1.20 22.61
CA LEU A 569 5.81 -1.83 22.74
C LEU A 569 6.61 -1.19 23.88
N THR A 570 6.10 -1.25 25.12
CA THR A 570 6.76 -0.74 26.33
C THR A 570 6.99 -1.84 27.37
N ALA A 571 8.09 -1.76 28.11
CA ALA A 571 8.43 -2.72 29.16
C ALA A 571 7.37 -2.75 30.29
N GLU A 572 6.76 -1.60 30.58
CA GLU A 572 5.66 -1.43 31.52
C GLU A 572 4.42 -2.25 31.10
N HIS A 573 3.92 -2.03 29.88
CA HIS A 573 2.76 -2.76 29.34
C HIS A 573 3.01 -4.27 29.27
N TYR A 574 4.19 -4.66 28.77
CA TYR A 574 4.62 -6.06 28.72
C TYR A 574 4.61 -6.73 30.11
N THR A 575 5.14 -6.05 31.12
CA THR A 575 5.17 -6.54 32.51
C THR A 575 3.78 -6.59 33.12
N GLN A 576 2.91 -5.63 32.79
CA GLN A 576 1.54 -5.54 33.29
C GLN A 576 0.62 -6.66 32.75
N ILE A 577 0.71 -7.00 31.46
CA ILE A 577 -0.19 -8.00 30.85
C ILE A 577 0.40 -9.42 30.77
N GLY A 578 1.73 -9.54 30.77
CA GLY A 578 2.46 -10.80 30.69
C GLY A 578 2.58 -11.38 29.27
N LEU A 579 3.61 -12.22 29.09
CA LEU A 579 4.09 -12.71 27.78
C LEU A 579 2.99 -13.27 26.87
N GLU A 580 2.12 -14.17 27.36
CA GLU A 580 1.11 -14.81 26.50
C GLU A 580 0.00 -13.86 26.04
N LYS A 581 -0.42 -12.90 26.88
CA LYS A 581 -1.36 -11.85 26.45
C LYS A 581 -0.72 -10.92 25.43
N PHE A 582 0.54 -10.54 25.65
CA PHE A 582 1.31 -9.70 24.74
C PHE A 582 1.55 -10.36 23.38
N LYS A 583 1.88 -11.65 23.34
CA LYS A 583 1.93 -12.47 22.10
C LYS A 583 0.56 -12.50 21.41
N GLY A 584 -0.54 -12.61 22.16
CA GLY A 584 -1.90 -12.52 21.64
C GLY A 584 -2.23 -11.17 21.00
N GLU A 585 -1.79 -10.07 21.61
CA GLU A 585 -1.92 -8.72 21.04
C GLU A 585 -1.09 -8.55 19.77
N ILE A 586 0.18 -8.99 19.77
CA ILE A 586 1.04 -8.98 18.57
C ILE A 586 0.38 -9.79 17.45
N ASP A 587 -0.07 -11.02 17.72
CA ASP A 587 -0.65 -11.90 16.70
C ASP A 587 -1.97 -11.36 16.15
N ARG A 588 -2.77 -10.68 16.98
CA ARG A 588 -3.92 -9.89 16.51
C ARG A 588 -3.46 -8.79 15.57
N GLN A 589 -2.49 -7.97 15.98
CA GLN A 589 -2.04 -6.83 15.17
C GLN A 589 -1.39 -7.26 13.85
N LEU A 590 -0.62 -8.34 13.82
CA LEU A 590 -0.06 -8.88 12.57
C LEU A 590 -1.15 -9.34 11.58
N ARG A 591 -2.23 -9.96 12.07
CA ARG A 591 -3.40 -10.28 11.21
C ARG A 591 -4.11 -9.01 10.72
N LEU A 592 -4.42 -8.09 11.62
CA LEU A 592 -5.09 -6.82 11.29
C LEU A 592 -4.25 -5.92 10.35
N ASN A 593 -2.96 -6.20 10.17
CA ASN A 593 -2.05 -5.46 9.30
C ASN A 593 -1.60 -6.26 8.07
N VAL A 594 -2.26 -7.36 7.70
CA VAL A 594 -1.88 -8.22 6.55
C VAL A 594 -1.82 -7.47 5.20
N GLN A 595 -2.63 -6.41 5.03
CA GLN A 595 -2.60 -5.52 3.85
C GLN A 595 -1.82 -4.20 4.08
N ASN A 596 -1.21 -4.00 5.26
CA ASN A 596 -0.45 -2.79 5.57
C ASN A 596 0.94 -2.84 4.90
N SER A 597 1.26 -1.82 4.09
CA SER A 597 2.56 -1.68 3.41
C SER A 597 3.77 -1.61 4.36
N SER A 598 3.55 -1.29 5.63
CA SER A 598 4.55 -1.21 6.71
C SER A 598 4.56 -2.43 7.64
N LEU A 599 3.92 -3.56 7.27
CA LEU A 599 3.90 -4.78 8.09
C LEU A 599 5.32 -5.30 8.42
N ASP A 600 6.30 -5.08 7.53
CA ASP A 600 7.70 -5.41 7.81
C ASP A 600 8.32 -4.54 8.92
N ILE A 601 7.89 -3.29 9.08
CA ILE A 601 8.26 -2.42 10.20
C ILE A 601 7.65 -2.94 11.51
N ILE A 602 6.38 -3.38 11.50
CA ILE A 602 5.72 -3.99 12.68
C ILE A 602 6.53 -5.20 13.15
N PHE A 603 6.86 -6.12 12.24
CA PHE A 603 7.73 -7.26 12.54
C PHE A 603 9.11 -6.83 13.08
N GLN A 604 9.76 -5.85 12.45
CA GLN A 604 11.08 -5.36 12.89
C GLN A 604 11.03 -4.76 14.30
N ASP A 605 10.00 -4.00 14.66
CA ASP A 605 9.88 -3.37 15.98
C ASP A 605 9.47 -4.38 17.08
N VAL A 606 8.58 -5.33 16.75
CA VAL A 606 8.24 -6.48 17.63
C VAL A 606 9.48 -7.33 17.95
N VAL A 607 10.29 -7.70 16.95
CA VAL A 607 11.49 -8.53 17.16
C VAL A 607 12.54 -7.79 17.99
N LYS A 608 12.76 -6.49 17.73
CA LYS A 608 13.67 -5.63 18.54
C LYS A 608 13.25 -5.60 20.01
N PHE A 609 11.96 -5.39 20.27
CA PHE A 609 11.40 -5.33 21.61
C PHE A 609 11.57 -6.67 22.34
N LEU A 610 11.09 -7.76 21.72
CA LEU A 610 11.14 -9.09 22.34
C LEU A 610 12.58 -9.59 22.56
N ALA A 611 13.57 -9.18 21.78
CA ALA A 611 14.96 -9.62 22.00
C ALA A 611 15.50 -9.24 23.39
N GLN A 612 14.95 -8.21 24.03
CA GLN A 612 15.32 -7.76 25.38
C GLN A 612 14.48 -8.43 26.50
N HIS A 613 13.36 -9.06 26.15
CA HIS A 613 12.34 -9.52 27.11
C HIS A 613 11.98 -11.01 27.01
N ASP A 614 11.94 -11.59 25.81
CA ASP A 614 11.82 -13.02 25.54
C ASP A 614 12.49 -13.40 24.21
N LYS A 615 13.71 -13.96 24.29
CA LYS A 615 14.52 -14.33 23.12
C LYS A 615 13.87 -15.41 22.24
N PRO A 616 13.25 -16.48 22.78
CA PRO A 616 12.50 -17.46 21.99
C PRO A 616 11.42 -16.81 21.11
N SER A 617 10.53 -15.98 21.66
CA SER A 617 9.50 -15.31 20.86
C SER A 617 10.09 -14.35 19.83
N SER A 618 11.14 -13.60 20.19
CA SER A 618 11.86 -12.73 19.23
C SER A 618 12.34 -13.51 17.99
N LEU A 619 12.94 -14.69 18.21
CA LEU A 619 13.41 -15.58 17.15
C LEU A 619 12.23 -16.13 16.32
N GLN A 620 11.15 -16.55 16.96
CA GLN A 620 9.91 -17.00 16.30
C GLN A 620 9.26 -15.90 15.43
N TYR A 621 9.18 -14.66 15.91
CA TYR A 621 8.65 -13.53 15.13
C TYR A 621 9.56 -13.15 13.97
N TYR A 622 10.88 -13.33 14.06
CA TYR A 622 11.77 -13.15 12.91
C TYR A 622 11.61 -14.27 11.86
N LEU A 623 11.33 -15.52 12.26
CA LEU A 623 10.97 -16.58 11.31
C LEU A 623 9.64 -16.28 10.59
N ARG A 624 8.62 -15.82 11.33
CA ARG A 624 7.34 -15.35 10.77
C ARG A 624 7.54 -14.18 9.80
N TYR A 625 8.37 -13.20 10.16
CA TYR A 625 8.78 -12.09 9.29
C TYR A 625 9.46 -12.58 8.00
N SER A 626 10.41 -13.50 8.13
CA SER A 626 11.16 -14.06 7.00
C SER A 626 10.23 -14.82 6.04
N HIS A 627 9.30 -15.61 6.58
CA HIS A 627 8.30 -16.34 5.80
C HIS A 627 7.33 -15.39 5.06
N TYR A 628 6.91 -14.29 5.70
CA TYR A 628 6.16 -13.22 5.04
C TYR A 628 6.96 -12.57 3.90
N CYS A 629 8.24 -12.27 4.13
CA CYS A 629 9.11 -11.64 3.14
C CYS A 629 9.33 -12.54 1.91
N PHE A 630 9.69 -13.81 2.10
CA PHE A 630 9.89 -14.75 1.00
C PHE A 630 8.58 -15.15 0.30
N GLY A 631 7.55 -15.51 1.07
CA GLY A 631 6.32 -16.10 0.49
C GLY A 631 5.28 -15.11 -0.01
N ILE A 632 5.11 -13.95 0.62
CA ILE A 632 4.04 -12.98 0.30
C ILE A 632 4.62 -11.74 -0.38
N LYS A 633 5.72 -11.18 0.14
CA LYS A 633 6.34 -9.96 -0.42
C LYS A 633 7.27 -10.26 -1.61
N ASN A 634 7.71 -11.52 -1.78
CA ASN A 634 8.71 -11.97 -2.75
C ASN A 634 10.00 -11.13 -2.72
N THR A 635 10.52 -10.90 -1.51
CA THR A 635 11.73 -10.12 -1.23
C THR A 635 12.55 -10.78 -0.13
N ASP A 636 13.88 -10.75 -0.20
CA ASP A 636 14.71 -11.13 0.94
C ASP A 636 14.37 -10.29 2.20
N PRO A 637 14.26 -10.89 3.40
CA PRO A 637 14.06 -10.17 4.64
C PRO A 637 15.28 -9.30 4.96
N LYS A 638 15.07 -8.13 5.57
CA LYS A 638 16.18 -7.27 6.01
C LYS A 638 17.02 -8.02 7.04
N PRO A 639 18.36 -8.10 6.87
CA PRO A 639 19.20 -8.86 7.79
C PRO A 639 19.15 -8.28 9.20
N MET A 640 19.05 -9.18 10.19
CA MET A 640 19.04 -8.84 11.61
C MET A 640 20.24 -7.95 11.98
N PRO A 641 20.05 -6.76 12.59
CA PRO A 641 21.14 -5.86 12.97
C PRO A 641 22.18 -6.52 13.89
N LYS A 642 23.48 -6.20 13.72
CA LYS A 642 24.58 -6.84 14.46
C LYS A 642 24.46 -6.70 15.99
N ASN A 643 23.93 -5.59 16.50
CA ASN A 643 23.64 -5.43 17.92
C ASN A 643 22.52 -6.36 18.39
N LEU A 644 21.49 -6.57 17.56
CA LEU A 644 20.38 -7.48 17.86
C LEU A 644 20.82 -8.95 17.82
N GLN A 645 21.72 -9.31 16.88
CA GLN A 645 22.38 -10.62 16.86
C GLN A 645 23.18 -10.89 18.15
N LYS A 646 23.98 -9.92 18.62
CA LYS A 646 24.72 -10.03 19.90
C LYS A 646 23.82 -10.17 21.14
N VAL A 647 22.58 -9.67 21.09
CA VAL A 647 21.60 -9.85 22.16
C VAL A 647 20.98 -11.25 22.08
N LEU A 648 20.67 -11.73 20.87
CA LEU A 648 19.96 -12.99 20.66
C LEU A 648 20.86 -14.24 20.64
N PHE A 649 22.16 -14.13 20.35
CA PHE A 649 23.07 -15.27 20.22
C PHE A 649 24.32 -15.04 21.08
N LYS A 650 24.71 -16.05 21.88
CA LYS A 650 25.94 -16.05 22.69
C LYS A 650 27.11 -16.71 21.95
N THR A 651 26.82 -17.60 21.01
CA THR A 651 27.79 -18.48 20.34
C THR A 651 27.63 -18.47 18.82
N GLU A 652 28.73 -18.70 18.12
CA GLU A 652 28.73 -18.81 16.64
C GLU A 652 27.87 -20.00 16.16
N MET A 653 27.73 -21.07 16.96
CA MET A 653 26.83 -22.19 16.64
C MET A 653 25.36 -21.76 16.61
N GLU A 654 24.91 -20.86 17.48
CA GLU A 654 23.54 -20.33 17.44
C GLU A 654 23.33 -19.49 16.17
N VAL A 655 24.30 -18.63 15.82
CA VAL A 655 24.27 -17.85 14.56
C VAL A 655 24.16 -18.78 13.35
N GLN A 656 24.93 -19.87 13.30
CA GLN A 656 24.88 -20.85 12.23
C GLN A 656 23.57 -21.65 12.19
N ARG A 657 23.06 -22.13 13.34
CA ARG A 657 21.74 -22.79 13.43
C ARG A 657 20.61 -21.87 12.97
N PHE A 658 20.69 -20.58 13.29
CA PHE A 658 19.72 -19.59 12.83
C PHE A 658 19.81 -19.35 11.32
N ALA A 659 21.02 -19.22 10.75
CA ALA A 659 21.21 -19.10 9.31
C ALA A 659 20.66 -20.32 8.54
N GLN A 660 20.78 -21.53 9.10
CA GLN A 660 20.16 -22.73 8.56
C GLN A 660 18.62 -22.65 8.58
N LEU A 661 18.01 -22.17 9.68
CA LEU A 661 16.56 -21.95 9.74
C LEU A 661 16.08 -20.92 8.70
N ILE A 662 16.79 -19.79 8.53
CA ILE A 662 16.44 -18.80 7.49
C ILE A 662 16.58 -19.38 6.07
N THR A 663 17.57 -20.25 5.84
CA THR A 663 17.74 -20.97 4.57
C THR A 663 16.56 -21.91 4.32
N LYS A 664 16.09 -22.65 5.34
CA LYS A 664 14.91 -23.52 5.26
C LYS A 664 13.61 -22.74 4.96
N VAL A 665 13.43 -21.55 5.54
CA VAL A 665 12.32 -20.63 5.17
C VAL A 665 12.41 -20.28 3.68
N LYS A 666 13.61 -19.93 3.17
CA LYS A 666 13.82 -19.56 1.77
C LYS A 666 13.56 -20.73 0.79
N THR A 667 13.75 -21.97 1.22
CA THR A 667 13.38 -23.18 0.45
C THR A 667 11.91 -23.60 0.58
N GLY A 668 11.08 -22.85 1.32
CA GLY A 668 9.64 -23.12 1.45
C GLY A 668 9.26 -24.21 2.46
N GLU A 669 10.12 -24.50 3.45
CA GLU A 669 9.74 -25.37 4.57
C GLU A 669 8.60 -24.74 5.39
N LYS A 670 7.65 -25.55 5.88
CA LYS A 670 6.43 -25.03 6.51
C LYS A 670 6.75 -24.27 7.79
N LEU A 671 6.14 -23.09 7.95
CA LEU A 671 6.31 -22.23 9.13
C LEU A 671 6.03 -22.94 10.47
N ALA A 672 5.07 -23.87 10.53
CA ALA A 672 4.78 -24.62 11.75
C ALA A 672 5.96 -25.52 12.18
N ASP A 673 6.51 -26.29 11.23
CA ASP A 673 7.62 -27.21 11.45
C ASP A 673 8.90 -26.43 11.83
N LEU A 674 9.09 -25.25 11.25
CA LEU A 674 10.18 -24.32 11.56
C LEU A 674 10.04 -23.67 12.94
N LEU A 675 8.82 -23.32 13.36
CA LEU A 675 8.56 -22.79 14.70
C LEU A 675 8.77 -23.87 15.76
N ALA A 676 8.40 -25.13 15.50
CA ALA A 676 8.70 -26.26 16.39
C ALA A 676 10.21 -26.42 16.61
N GLN A 677 11.03 -26.28 15.56
CA GLN A 677 12.50 -26.29 15.63
C GLN A 677 13.11 -25.15 16.49
N THR A 678 12.33 -24.16 16.95
CA THR A 678 12.81 -23.11 17.86
C THR A 678 12.73 -23.46 19.35
N ALA A 679 11.96 -24.47 19.75
CA ALA A 679 11.71 -24.78 21.17
C ALA A 679 13.00 -25.03 21.94
N ASP A 680 13.84 -25.94 21.43
CA ASP A 680 15.14 -26.30 22.00
C ASP A 680 16.31 -25.49 21.39
N PHE A 681 16.04 -24.30 20.83
CA PHE A 681 17.09 -23.51 20.18
C PHE A 681 18.17 -23.09 21.17
N TYR A 682 17.74 -22.59 22.34
CA TYR A 682 18.60 -22.15 23.45
C TYR A 682 18.90 -23.24 24.49
N ALA A 683 18.47 -24.49 24.25
CA ALA A 683 18.80 -25.60 25.14
C ALA A 683 20.31 -25.88 25.12
N PRO A 684 20.95 -26.18 26.27
CA PRO A 684 22.39 -26.41 26.33
C PRO A 684 22.79 -27.65 25.53
N VAL A 685 23.50 -27.43 24.42
CA VAL A 685 23.97 -28.49 23.53
C VAL A 685 25.00 -29.36 24.27
N ARG A 686 24.57 -30.54 24.72
CA ARG A 686 25.47 -31.53 25.35
C ARG A 686 26.57 -31.90 24.35
N LYS A 687 27.84 -31.67 24.73
CA LYS A 687 29.00 -32.02 23.90
C LYS A 687 28.97 -33.53 23.61
N LYS A 688 28.85 -33.91 22.34
CA LYS A 688 28.94 -35.31 21.92
C LYS A 688 30.40 -35.76 22.02
N ILE A 689 30.75 -36.50 23.06
CA ILE A 689 32.08 -37.08 23.21
C ILE A 689 32.24 -38.21 22.18
N THR A 690 32.91 -37.90 21.07
CA THR A 690 33.41 -38.92 20.14
C THR A 690 34.83 -39.28 20.51
N LEU A 691 35.00 -40.45 21.15
CA LEU A 691 36.30 -41.06 21.38
C LEU A 691 37.02 -41.26 20.04
N ASN A 692 38.27 -40.81 19.94
CA ASN A 692 39.07 -40.97 18.73
C ASN A 692 39.72 -42.37 18.74
N THR A 693 39.01 -43.36 18.17
CA THR A 693 39.46 -44.76 18.13
C THR A 693 40.85 -44.91 17.51
N SER A 694 41.20 -44.10 16.52
CA SER A 694 42.54 -44.09 15.93
C SER A 694 43.65 -43.66 16.90
N LEU A 695 43.38 -42.74 17.84
CA LEU A 695 44.35 -42.39 18.91
C LEU A 695 44.37 -43.45 20.02
N ILE A 696 43.24 -44.08 20.32
CA ILE A 696 43.17 -45.18 21.29
C ILE A 696 44.01 -46.37 20.80
N ASN A 697 43.77 -46.83 19.57
CA ASN A 697 44.54 -47.93 18.96
C ASN A 697 46.04 -47.59 18.84
N LEU A 698 46.39 -46.32 18.59
CA LEU A 698 47.78 -45.88 18.53
C LEU A 698 48.45 -45.89 19.91
N ALA A 699 47.73 -45.48 20.97
CA ALA A 699 48.19 -45.62 22.35
C ALA A 699 48.32 -47.10 22.75
N GLU A 700 47.34 -47.94 22.44
CA GLU A 700 47.41 -49.40 22.67
C GLU A 700 48.65 -50.01 22.02
N GLN A 701 48.95 -49.66 20.75
CA GLN A 701 50.17 -50.08 20.06
C GLN A 701 51.44 -49.52 20.71
N GLN A 702 51.43 -48.24 21.11
CA GLN A 702 52.58 -47.55 21.72
C GLN A 702 52.93 -48.10 23.11
N TYR A 703 51.96 -48.68 23.83
CA TYR A 703 52.16 -49.30 25.14
C TYR A 703 52.12 -50.84 25.12
N THR A 704 51.91 -51.50 23.98
CA THR A 704 51.82 -52.98 23.91
C THR A 704 53.07 -53.64 24.52
N GLY A 705 54.26 -53.23 24.07
CA GLY A 705 55.53 -53.75 24.61
C GLY A 705 55.78 -53.38 26.07
N THR A 706 55.14 -52.33 26.61
CA THR A 706 55.20 -51.97 28.04
C THR A 706 54.29 -52.87 28.88
N VAL A 707 53.11 -53.23 28.34
CA VAL A 707 52.16 -54.17 28.97
C VAL A 707 52.70 -55.60 28.91
N GLU A 708 53.42 -55.97 27.85
CA GLU A 708 54.14 -57.24 27.77
C GLU A 708 55.26 -57.30 28.82
N LEU A 709 56.12 -56.28 28.92
CA LEU A 709 57.14 -56.20 29.98
C LEU A 709 56.54 -56.25 31.40
N LEU A 710 55.43 -55.55 31.65
CA LEU A 710 54.75 -55.58 32.95
C LEU A 710 54.18 -56.96 33.27
N ASN A 711 53.63 -57.68 32.29
CA ASN A 711 53.18 -59.06 32.49
C ASN A 711 54.33 -60.05 32.70
N GLU A 712 55.50 -59.80 32.12
CA GLU A 712 56.74 -60.56 32.34
C GLU A 712 57.24 -60.36 33.78
N TYR A 713 57.41 -59.10 34.22
CA TYR A 713 57.79 -58.78 35.60
C TYR A 713 56.77 -59.21 36.68
N LEU A 714 55.48 -59.36 36.32
CA LEU A 714 54.43 -59.82 37.24
C LEU A 714 54.27 -61.36 37.29
N GLN A 715 55.06 -62.14 36.55
CA GLN A 715 55.01 -63.61 36.56
C GLN A 715 56.14 -64.27 37.35
N ASP A 716 57.28 -63.58 37.55
CA ASP A 716 58.55 -64.20 37.99
C ASP A 716 58.93 -63.96 39.49
N GLU A 717 58.01 -63.51 40.36
CA GLU A 717 58.21 -63.54 41.82
C GLU A 717 57.26 -64.54 42.51
N GLU A 718 57.85 -65.58 43.12
CA GLU A 718 57.12 -66.62 43.87
C GLU A 718 56.49 -66.09 45.18
N THR A 719 55.37 -66.71 45.56
CA THR A 719 54.53 -66.33 46.71
C THR A 719 55.28 -66.28 48.05
N LEU A 720 55.21 -65.13 48.74
CA LEU A 720 55.38 -65.05 50.19
C LEU A 720 54.07 -64.63 50.88
N SER A 721 53.88 -65.10 52.11
CA SER A 721 52.57 -65.17 52.77
C SER A 721 52.06 -63.82 53.30
N VAL A 722 50.77 -63.55 53.09
CA VAL A 722 50.04 -62.41 53.66
C VAL A 722 49.93 -62.48 55.19
N PRO A 723 50.32 -61.42 55.93
CA PRO A 723 49.76 -61.09 57.23
C PRO A 723 48.77 -59.92 57.09
N ALA A 724 47.56 -60.06 57.64
CA ALA A 724 46.57 -58.99 57.61
C ALA A 724 46.93 -57.86 58.60
N VAL A 725 47.13 -56.65 58.08
CA VAL A 725 47.27 -55.39 58.84
C VAL A 725 46.40 -54.37 58.10
N SER A 726 45.17 -54.13 58.54
CA SER A 726 44.80 -53.19 59.62
C SER A 726 45.03 -51.73 59.23
N THR A 727 43.94 -50.97 59.20
CA THR A 727 43.92 -49.52 59.06
C THR A 727 44.75 -48.84 60.16
N HIS A 728 45.84 -48.18 59.79
CA HIS A 728 46.43 -47.11 60.58
C HIS A 728 46.69 -45.92 59.67
N ALA A 729 46.08 -44.79 60.00
CA ALA A 729 46.42 -43.48 59.45
C ALA A 729 47.57 -42.89 60.26
N THR A 730 48.44 -42.13 59.60
CA THR A 730 49.53 -41.39 60.24
C THR A 730 49.59 -39.98 59.66
N GLU A 731 49.18 -39.00 60.48
CA GLU A 731 49.76 -37.65 60.58
C GLU A 731 50.27 -37.04 59.25
N LEU A 732 49.50 -36.24 58.50
CA LEU A 732 48.76 -35.04 58.94
C LEU A 732 49.63 -34.12 59.83
N MET A 733 50.49 -33.31 59.20
CA MET A 733 50.94 -32.05 59.80
C MET A 733 49.76 -31.08 59.88
N ASN A 734 49.12 -31.01 61.06
CA ASN A 734 48.08 -30.02 61.34
C ASN A 734 48.68 -28.61 61.50
N SER A 735 48.82 -27.87 60.41
CA SER A 735 48.56 -26.42 60.45
C SER A 735 47.06 -26.21 60.23
N SER A 736 46.29 -26.16 61.33
CA SER A 736 44.83 -25.97 61.28
C SER A 736 44.48 -24.52 60.94
N VAL A 737 44.76 -24.13 59.70
CA VAL A 737 44.43 -22.84 59.09
C VAL A 737 43.00 -22.94 58.56
N ASN A 738 42.04 -22.35 59.27
CA ASN A 738 40.67 -22.27 58.78
C ASN A 738 40.59 -21.24 57.65
N TYR A 739 40.45 -21.73 56.42
CA TYR A 739 40.12 -20.89 55.28
C TYR A 739 38.63 -20.53 55.29
N VAL A 740 38.29 -19.34 54.78
CA VAL A 740 36.90 -18.87 54.57
C VAL A 740 36.16 -19.78 53.57
N LEU A 741 36.91 -20.40 52.66
CA LEU A 741 36.43 -21.30 51.61
C LEU A 741 36.69 -22.76 51.99
N ALA A 742 35.77 -23.65 51.62
CA ALA A 742 35.88 -25.09 51.88
C ALA A 742 36.85 -25.79 50.90
N LEU A 743 38.15 -25.58 51.10
CA LEU A 743 39.20 -26.16 50.27
C LEU A 743 39.47 -27.64 50.60
N THR A 744 39.82 -28.43 49.59
CA THR A 744 40.32 -29.81 49.76
C THR A 744 41.76 -29.83 50.26
N ALA A 745 42.18 -30.96 50.85
CA ALA A 745 43.52 -31.10 51.45
C ALA A 745 44.69 -30.79 50.49
N GLY A 746 44.54 -31.12 49.20
CA GLY A 746 45.53 -30.79 48.16
C GLY A 746 45.54 -29.30 47.76
N GLN A 747 44.40 -28.64 47.82
CA GLN A 747 44.29 -27.19 47.57
C GLN A 747 44.87 -26.39 48.75
N SER A 748 44.49 -26.72 49.99
CA SER A 748 45.06 -26.10 51.19
C SER A 748 46.56 -26.37 51.34
N GLY A 749 47.01 -27.59 51.01
CA GLY A 749 48.42 -27.95 51.08
C GLY A 749 49.28 -27.20 50.05
N LEU A 750 48.79 -26.96 48.83
CA LEU A 750 49.49 -26.10 47.86
C LEU A 750 49.56 -24.64 48.33
N ILE A 751 48.49 -24.10 48.92
CA ILE A 751 48.49 -22.71 49.43
C ILE A 751 49.45 -22.54 50.62
N GLU A 752 49.52 -23.49 51.55
CA GLU A 752 50.55 -23.49 52.60
C GLU A 752 51.97 -23.72 52.05
N LEU A 753 52.13 -24.45 50.94
CA LEU A 753 53.42 -24.59 50.25
C LEU A 753 53.91 -23.26 49.67
N PHE A 754 53.02 -22.45 49.07
CA PHE A 754 53.35 -21.08 48.64
C PHE A 754 53.81 -20.23 49.82
N LYS A 755 53.05 -20.22 50.91
CA LYS A 755 53.37 -19.49 52.15
C LYS A 755 54.72 -19.90 52.76
N ALA A 756 55.11 -21.18 52.62
CA ALA A 756 56.42 -21.68 53.07
C ALA A 756 57.60 -21.20 52.19
N HIS A 757 57.33 -20.62 51.02
CA HIS A 757 58.32 -20.15 50.04
C HIS A 757 58.07 -18.67 49.66
N ASP A 758 57.77 -17.81 50.65
CA ASP A 758 57.54 -16.37 50.47
C ASP A 758 56.53 -16.03 49.35
N PHE A 759 55.49 -16.86 49.23
CA PHE A 759 54.41 -16.80 48.23
C PHE A 759 54.85 -16.92 46.76
N THR A 760 56.05 -17.44 46.49
CA THR A 760 56.58 -17.66 45.14
C THR A 760 57.08 -19.09 44.97
N LEU A 761 56.63 -19.79 43.92
CA LEU A 761 57.06 -21.16 43.61
C LEU A 761 57.46 -21.32 42.15
N GLU A 762 58.57 -22.01 41.90
CA GLU A 762 58.90 -22.47 40.54
C GLU A 762 57.95 -23.61 40.11
N ALA A 763 57.64 -23.67 38.81
CA ALA A 763 56.75 -24.68 38.24
C ALA A 763 57.13 -26.13 38.63
N ALA A 764 58.44 -26.43 38.73
CA ALA A 764 58.96 -27.74 39.11
C ALA A 764 58.63 -28.13 40.57
N SER A 765 58.58 -27.16 41.49
CA SER A 765 58.20 -27.40 42.90
C SER A 765 56.72 -27.77 43.01
N ILE A 766 55.86 -27.11 42.21
CA ILE A 766 54.42 -27.43 42.14
C ILE A 766 54.20 -28.78 41.44
N ASP A 767 54.93 -29.08 40.36
CA ASP A 767 54.84 -30.38 39.69
C ASP A 767 55.29 -31.53 40.61
N THR A 768 56.28 -31.32 41.47
CA THR A 768 56.69 -32.29 42.51
C THR A 768 55.58 -32.49 43.53
N TYR A 769 55.04 -31.42 44.12
CA TYR A 769 53.92 -31.49 45.06
C TYR A 769 52.69 -32.18 44.46
N CYS A 770 52.38 -31.91 43.19
CA CYS A 770 51.28 -32.55 42.48
C CYS A 770 51.51 -34.05 42.30
N GLN A 771 52.74 -34.50 42.02
CA GLN A 771 53.07 -35.93 41.95
C GLN A 771 52.89 -36.62 43.31
N ASP A 772 53.40 -36.02 44.39
CA ASP A 772 53.30 -36.58 45.75
C ASP A 772 51.85 -36.73 46.24
N VAL A 773 50.94 -35.85 45.80
CA VAL A 773 49.50 -35.86 46.17
C VAL A 773 48.61 -36.54 45.10
N GLY A 774 49.18 -36.99 43.98
CA GLY A 774 48.44 -37.66 42.90
C GLY A 774 47.53 -36.74 42.07
N LEU A 775 47.87 -35.45 41.99
CA LEU A 775 47.14 -34.39 41.29
C LEU A 775 47.93 -33.89 40.07
N MET A 776 47.38 -32.90 39.35
CA MET A 776 48.06 -32.24 38.21
C MET A 776 48.07 -30.73 38.41
N ARG A 777 49.19 -30.07 38.11
CA ARG A 777 49.43 -28.63 38.35
C ARG A 777 48.34 -27.74 37.76
N SER A 778 48.12 -27.77 36.45
CA SER A 778 47.22 -26.80 35.80
C SER A 778 45.75 -26.96 36.24
N PRO A 779 45.18 -28.18 36.38
CA PRO A 779 43.89 -28.34 37.05
C PRO A 779 43.88 -27.80 38.48
N LEU A 780 44.84 -28.17 39.33
CA LEU A 780 44.84 -27.76 40.74
C LEU A 780 44.93 -26.23 40.91
N VAL A 781 45.76 -25.54 40.12
CA VAL A 781 45.88 -24.08 40.14
C VAL A 781 44.59 -23.40 39.62
N ASN A 782 44.01 -23.92 38.53
CA ASN A 782 42.75 -23.40 38.00
C ASN A 782 41.58 -23.60 38.99
N ASP A 783 41.48 -24.78 39.60
CA ASP A 783 40.45 -25.11 40.58
C ASP A 783 40.55 -24.18 41.80
N ILE A 784 41.77 -23.92 42.31
CA ILE A 784 41.99 -22.94 43.40
C ILE A 784 41.54 -21.55 42.99
N ASN A 785 41.94 -21.09 41.79
CA ASN A 785 41.56 -19.77 41.30
C ASN A 785 40.04 -19.64 41.11
N GLU A 786 39.35 -20.63 40.54
CA GLU A 786 37.89 -20.62 40.37
C GLU A 786 37.16 -20.59 41.72
N HIS A 787 37.64 -21.33 42.73
CA HIS A 787 37.06 -21.29 44.08
C HIS A 787 37.30 -19.94 44.80
N CYS A 788 38.42 -19.26 44.53
CA CYS A 788 38.76 -17.98 45.16
C CYS A 788 38.20 -16.75 44.44
N TYR A 789 37.82 -16.87 43.16
CA TYR A 789 37.42 -15.74 42.31
C TYR A 789 36.20 -14.98 42.85
N GLU A 790 35.18 -15.67 43.38
CA GLU A 790 33.99 -15.03 43.97
C GLU A 790 34.30 -14.23 45.25
N LEU A 791 35.42 -14.50 45.92
CA LEU A 791 35.84 -13.83 47.16
C LEU A 791 36.81 -12.67 46.89
N LEU A 792 37.69 -12.81 45.90
CA LEU A 792 38.76 -11.85 45.59
C LEU A 792 38.43 -10.88 44.44
N ASP A 793 37.44 -11.20 43.59
CA ASP A 793 37.19 -10.58 42.27
C ASP A 793 38.40 -10.68 41.30
N ASP A 794 39.34 -11.58 41.62
CA ASP A 794 40.64 -11.75 40.96
C ASP A 794 41.20 -13.18 41.17
N SER A 795 42.28 -13.54 40.49
CA SER A 795 42.98 -14.82 40.67
C SER A 795 43.86 -14.80 41.93
N LEU A 796 43.87 -15.90 42.69
CA LEU A 796 44.76 -16.04 43.86
C LEU A 796 46.21 -16.28 43.43
N ILE A 797 46.40 -17.19 42.47
CA ILE A 797 47.68 -17.64 41.95
C ILE A 797 47.83 -17.09 40.52
N GLU A 798 48.83 -16.25 40.30
CA GLU A 798 49.25 -15.83 38.96
C GLU A 798 50.37 -16.76 38.44
N GLU A 799 50.45 -16.92 37.11
CA GLU A 799 51.57 -17.57 36.42
C GLU A 799 52.37 -16.51 35.65
N GLN A 800 53.63 -16.28 36.04
CA GLN A 800 54.53 -15.30 35.42
C GLN A 800 55.84 -16.01 34.98
N ASP A 801 56.06 -16.04 33.65
CA ASP A 801 57.15 -16.76 32.95
C ASP A 801 57.27 -18.26 33.25
N GLN A 802 57.85 -18.63 34.40
CA GLN A 802 58.02 -20.03 34.88
C GLN A 802 57.81 -20.15 36.41
N GLN A 803 57.38 -19.07 37.04
CA GLN A 803 57.09 -18.99 38.47
C GLN A 803 55.61 -18.69 38.67
N TYR A 804 55.07 -19.23 39.75
CA TYR A 804 53.74 -18.93 40.24
C TYR A 804 53.87 -18.03 41.47
N THR A 805 52.98 -17.07 41.61
CA THR A 805 52.96 -16.13 42.74
C THR A 805 51.57 -16.02 43.34
N ILE A 806 51.50 -15.90 44.66
CA ILE A 806 50.29 -15.49 45.38
C ILE A 806 50.49 -14.07 45.91
N ASN A 807 49.53 -13.19 45.70
CA ASN A 807 49.54 -11.89 46.36
C ASN A 807 49.33 -12.08 47.88
N PRO A 808 50.28 -11.68 48.76
CA PRO A 808 50.16 -11.89 50.21
C PRO A 808 48.92 -11.20 50.82
N TYR A 809 48.41 -10.14 50.18
CA TYR A 809 47.16 -9.49 50.57
C TYR A 809 45.94 -10.36 50.28
N TYR A 810 45.91 -11.08 49.16
CA TYR A 810 44.83 -12.02 48.84
C TYR A 810 44.89 -13.25 49.77
N TYR A 811 46.08 -13.77 50.06
CA TYR A 811 46.22 -14.85 51.05
C TYR A 811 45.65 -14.46 52.43
N GLN A 812 45.82 -13.21 52.89
CA GLN A 812 45.22 -12.76 54.15
C GLN A 812 43.69 -12.75 54.13
N GLN A 813 43.05 -12.48 52.97
CA GLN A 813 41.59 -12.49 52.83
C GLN A 813 40.99 -13.91 52.85
N LEU A 814 41.79 -14.93 52.55
CA LEU A 814 41.34 -16.33 52.63
C LEU A 814 41.22 -16.84 54.07
N LEU A 815 41.76 -16.14 55.07
CA LEU A 815 41.82 -16.62 56.45
C LEU A 815 40.58 -16.21 57.25
N VAL A 816 39.99 -17.16 58.00
CA VAL A 816 39.00 -16.84 59.03
C VAL A 816 39.69 -16.08 60.17
N SER A 817 39.04 -15.00 60.64
CA SER A 817 39.51 -14.12 61.73
C SER A 817 39.38 -14.73 63.13
#